data_AF-A0A3T0K1K5-F1
#
_entry.id   AF-A0A3T0K1K5-F1
#
_cell.length_a   1.000
_cell.length_b   1.000
_cell.length_c   1.000
_cell.angle_alpha   90.00
_cell.angle_beta   90.00
_cell.angle_gamma   90.00
#
_symmetry.space_group_name_H-M   'P 1'
#
loop_
_entity.id
_entity.type
_entity.pdbx_description
1 polymer ?
#
loop_
_entity_poly.entity_id
_entity_poly.type
_entity_poly.pdbx_seq_one_letter_code
_entity_poly.pdbx_strand_id
1 'polypeptide(L)'
;MSDIENYLGPHRQTGPGRYELAPIPVRDRAPSRLGQGGFFSGSWGLNEGPHRGTGQGSGKLDPLTPFIWNDLMQEQQNAQAYIDLEYAGVFSNIGAASNNEVEQARQAASAGLSAAQKVKADQEITIQVIHSKLSEYRAHTETAYSLYGHNPFFLMKDLSFKKIRDSLASPNPDVSVAYAAIDRAYRSAMELRRLSWVMAIIANQLPELAARRSQVEAATQTTRDAQQTLSAERLSVVNLETNIRLHFLPGFLVERIAAAAGSTGGSLSQTLTNYKIAADNIRAVEQAAVRPYAIANPGINAPLSKPELEALKNLVDLQATTELGKRWQDYHASLLHSENARHMAAAADAFAGLIARAQEAERLQEQIRIAREQEARHLQEQARIAVQAEARRVAEEQARIREQARIAAEAEARRLAEEQARIAAEAIRNAHTFRAPGAASATGPLFMTSAGAVAVVEAASASLQAAVRSAIAGLGSLAASVGAGAVVGVSALVYSSKLGNGELPDRYAFSTPLSDLAPDFAPDLHAIAAAGGTVDLPFRVSSKTDANGQSEVFVVKTDGRNIPSAVRVVAASYDAERNVYTATTTDVPPRTLTWTPIVNPGNSSTTSPAGQPDVPAYTGATVIPVEGRLDSFPGVFEAGFDDYVLVFPQDSGLPPNYTMFRDRREDPGVASGVGQAVSGNWLGSASQGEGAPVPAQIADQLRGREFRNFRAFREAFWKAVADDSELVSQFNNSSAFEMKNGRAPFVRKIDRVGGQVKFELHHSVYISRGGEVMDVDNVRVVTPKQHGAIHSEGD
;
A
#
# COMPACT_ATOMS: atom_id res chain seq x y z
N MET A 1 64.52 -18.38 -37.81
CA MET A 1 65.11 -18.02 -36.50
C MET A 1 66.34 -17.17 -36.81
N SER A 2 66.43 -15.92 -36.40
CA SER A 2 65.52 -15.06 -35.61
C SER A 2 65.30 -13.70 -36.32
N ASP A 3 64.66 -12.75 -35.64
CA ASP A 3 64.78 -11.29 -35.88
C ASP A 3 64.20 -10.70 -37.19
N ILE A 4 62.99 -11.14 -37.57
CA ILE A 4 62.15 -10.44 -38.56
C ILE A 4 61.41 -9.22 -37.96
N GLU A 5 61.34 -9.10 -36.63
CA GLU A 5 60.49 -8.09 -35.95
C GLU A 5 61.11 -6.67 -35.86
N ASN A 6 62.38 -6.49 -36.23
CA ASN A 6 63.13 -5.26 -35.92
C ASN A 6 63.37 -4.29 -37.11
N TYR A 7 62.82 -4.54 -38.31
CA TYR A 7 62.97 -3.61 -39.45
C TYR A 7 61.82 -2.61 -39.57
N LEU A 8 61.82 -1.59 -38.71
CA LEU A 8 61.13 -0.34 -38.95
C LEU A 8 62.01 0.58 -39.82
N GLY A 9 61.39 1.56 -40.49
CA GLY A 9 62.08 2.56 -41.32
C GLY A 9 62.97 3.53 -40.51
N PRO A 10 63.47 4.63 -41.13
CA PRO A 10 64.47 5.52 -40.54
C PRO A 10 63.89 6.42 -39.42
N HIS A 11 63.58 5.81 -38.27
CA HIS A 11 63.08 6.43 -37.06
C HIS A 11 63.66 5.73 -35.83
N ARG A 12 64.10 6.50 -34.84
CA ARG A 12 64.54 5.95 -33.55
C ARG A 12 63.38 6.07 -32.56
N GLN A 13 62.82 4.94 -32.12
CA GLN A 13 61.77 4.97 -31.11
C GLN A 13 62.38 5.37 -29.75
N THR A 14 61.86 6.44 -29.16
CA THR A 14 62.33 7.01 -27.87
C THR A 14 61.36 6.74 -26.71
N GLY A 15 60.24 6.07 -26.98
CA GLY A 15 59.32 5.55 -25.98
C GLY A 15 58.03 5.00 -26.60
N PRO A 16 57.06 4.54 -25.78
CA PRO A 16 55.72 4.21 -26.26
C PRO A 16 55.10 5.43 -26.96
N GLY A 17 54.76 5.29 -28.25
CA GLY A 17 54.21 6.38 -29.08
C GLY A 17 55.16 7.56 -29.36
N ARG A 18 56.45 7.48 -29.02
CA ARG A 18 57.44 8.56 -29.26
C ARG A 18 58.53 8.10 -30.24
N TYR A 19 58.70 8.87 -31.31
CA TYR A 19 59.67 8.62 -32.38
C TYR A 19 60.51 9.86 -32.64
N GLU A 20 61.82 9.68 -32.69
CA GLU A 20 62.80 10.67 -33.13
C GLU A 20 62.93 10.58 -34.66
N LEU A 21 62.69 11.70 -35.34
CA LEU A 21 62.81 11.81 -36.80
C LEU A 21 64.29 11.71 -37.20
N ALA A 22 64.62 10.78 -38.09
CA ALA A 22 65.92 10.85 -38.77
C ALA A 22 65.99 12.13 -39.64
N PRO A 23 67.20 12.68 -39.89
CA PRO A 23 67.36 13.79 -40.83
C PRO A 23 66.81 13.40 -42.20
N ILE A 24 65.95 14.26 -42.74
CA ILE A 24 65.30 14.07 -44.04
C ILE A 24 66.39 14.02 -45.13
N PRO A 25 66.38 13.05 -46.05
CA PRO A 25 67.21 13.08 -47.26
C PRO A 25 66.79 14.25 -48.17
N VAL A 26 67.38 15.42 -47.93
CA VAL A 26 67.31 16.55 -48.87
C VAL A 26 67.95 16.09 -50.18
N ARG A 27 67.38 16.48 -51.32
CA ARG A 27 68.08 16.31 -52.60
C ARG A 27 69.26 17.29 -52.62
N ASP A 28 70.48 16.79 -52.44
CA ASP A 28 71.74 17.57 -52.41
C ASP A 28 72.15 18.18 -53.77
N ARG A 29 71.17 18.63 -54.55
CA ARG A 29 71.35 19.50 -55.71
C ARG A 29 70.36 20.65 -55.60
N ALA A 30 70.84 21.74 -55.00
CA ALA A 30 70.19 23.03 -55.17
C ALA A 30 70.09 23.32 -56.69
N PRO A 31 68.92 23.76 -57.20
CA PRO A 31 68.84 24.28 -58.55
C PRO A 31 69.77 25.50 -58.67
N SER A 32 70.38 25.66 -59.85
CA SER A 32 71.29 26.77 -60.13
C SER A 32 70.63 28.12 -59.79
N ARG A 33 71.34 29.00 -59.09
CA ARG A 33 70.87 30.36 -58.82
C ARG A 33 70.65 31.10 -60.15
N LEU A 34 69.40 31.21 -60.58
CA LEU A 34 68.93 32.08 -61.65
C LEU A 34 67.93 33.10 -61.08
N GLY A 35 67.70 34.17 -61.84
CA GLY A 35 67.23 35.44 -61.32
C GLY A 35 65.90 35.39 -60.55
N GLN A 36 65.89 36.06 -59.39
CA GLN A 36 64.69 36.55 -58.73
C GLN A 36 63.96 37.50 -59.69
N GLY A 37 62.78 37.13 -60.22
CA GLY A 37 62.08 37.98 -61.19
C GLY A 37 60.88 37.35 -61.88
N GLY A 38 59.81 37.06 -61.12
CA GLY A 38 58.51 36.73 -61.71
C GLY A 38 57.71 37.99 -62.03
N PHE A 39 57.66 38.41 -63.30
CA PHE A 39 56.66 39.36 -63.81
C PHE A 39 56.43 39.18 -65.31
N PHE A 40 55.20 38.83 -65.69
CA PHE A 40 54.70 39.11 -67.03
C PHE A 40 54.28 40.58 -67.09
N SER A 41 55.05 41.41 -67.80
CA SER A 41 54.57 42.69 -68.33
C SER A 41 55.05 42.83 -69.78
N GLY A 42 54.18 43.35 -70.65
CA GLY A 42 54.41 43.30 -72.09
C GLY A 42 55.32 44.42 -72.60
N SER A 43 56.16 44.10 -73.57
CA SER A 43 56.78 45.08 -74.48
C SER A 43 56.88 44.51 -75.89
N TRP A 44 55.93 44.89 -76.75
CA TRP A 44 56.10 44.76 -78.20
C TRP A 44 57.13 45.80 -78.67
N GLY A 45 58.27 45.35 -79.19
CA GLY A 45 59.30 46.23 -79.74
C GLY A 45 59.05 46.55 -81.21
N LEU A 46 58.79 47.82 -81.52
CA LEU A 46 58.74 48.32 -82.90
C LEU A 46 60.15 48.68 -83.40
N ASN A 47 60.71 47.86 -84.30
CA ASN A 47 61.28 48.29 -85.60
C ASN A 47 61.98 47.12 -86.32
N GLU A 48 61.46 46.76 -87.50
CA GLU A 48 62.11 46.28 -88.74
C GLU A 48 63.23 45.19 -88.66
N GLY A 49 63.20 44.08 -89.42
CA GLY A 49 62.57 43.85 -90.73
C GLY A 49 62.05 42.41 -90.99
N PRO A 50 62.01 41.94 -92.26
CA PRO A 50 60.87 41.17 -92.78
C PRO A 50 60.82 39.64 -92.56
N HIS A 51 59.60 39.10 -92.73
CA HIS A 51 59.17 37.77 -92.30
C HIS A 51 59.60 36.60 -93.20
N ARG A 52 59.87 35.44 -92.58
CA ARG A 52 59.59 34.09 -93.13
C ARG A 52 59.15 33.16 -91.99
N GLY A 53 58.23 32.21 -92.17
CA GLY A 53 57.45 31.88 -93.36
C GLY A 53 55.93 31.96 -93.10
N THR A 54 55.22 32.71 -93.94
CA THR A 54 53.75 32.80 -93.97
C THR A 54 53.12 31.58 -94.64
N GLY A 55 53.19 30.42 -93.97
CA GLY A 55 52.43 29.24 -94.37
C GLY A 55 50.98 29.35 -93.88
N GLN A 56 50.00 29.16 -94.78
CA GLN A 56 48.60 28.90 -94.38
C GLN A 56 48.45 27.46 -93.88
N GLY A 57 49.13 27.13 -92.78
CA GLY A 57 48.76 26.02 -91.92
C GLY A 57 47.67 26.47 -90.95
N SER A 58 46.81 25.56 -90.50
CA SER A 58 45.82 25.89 -89.47
C SER A 58 46.52 26.33 -88.19
N GLY A 59 46.23 27.54 -87.69
CA GLY A 59 46.84 28.14 -86.49
C GLY A 59 46.51 27.45 -85.15
N LYS A 60 46.16 26.17 -85.18
CA LYS A 60 46.13 25.29 -84.01
C LYS A 60 47.48 24.60 -83.93
N LEU A 61 48.19 24.78 -82.82
CA LEU A 61 49.29 23.88 -82.45
C LEU A 61 48.77 22.44 -82.48
N ASP A 62 49.47 21.52 -83.13
CA ASP A 62 49.09 20.10 -83.07
C ASP A 62 49.30 19.60 -81.63
N PRO A 63 48.23 19.20 -80.89
CA PRO A 63 48.34 18.74 -79.51
C PRO A 63 49.12 17.43 -79.35
N LEU A 64 49.59 16.80 -80.44
CA LEU A 64 50.40 15.58 -80.41
C LEU A 64 51.90 15.84 -80.55
N THR A 65 52.33 17.10 -80.71
CA THR A 65 53.75 17.45 -80.91
C THR A 65 54.59 17.16 -79.64
N PRO A 66 55.48 16.13 -79.62
CA PRO A 66 55.96 15.58 -78.34
C PRO A 66 56.88 16.49 -77.52
N PHE A 67 57.63 17.39 -78.15
CA PHE A 67 58.53 18.30 -77.42
C PHE A 67 57.76 19.36 -76.62
N ILE A 68 56.66 19.89 -77.18
CA ILE A 68 55.81 20.89 -76.51
C ILE A 68 55.27 20.33 -75.18
N TRP A 69 54.89 19.05 -75.16
CA TRP A 69 54.44 18.39 -73.92
C TRP A 69 55.54 18.23 -72.88
N ASN A 70 56.80 18.00 -73.29
CA ASN A 70 57.91 17.95 -72.35
C ASN A 70 58.13 19.33 -71.72
N ASP A 71 58.13 20.40 -72.51
CA ASP A 71 58.34 21.77 -72.02
C ASP A 71 57.21 22.21 -71.07
N LEU A 72 55.94 22.02 -71.45
CA LEU A 72 54.78 22.37 -70.61
C LEU A 72 54.75 21.58 -69.29
N MET A 73 55.06 20.27 -69.33
CA MET A 73 55.12 19.47 -68.12
C MET A 73 56.39 19.76 -67.30
N GLN A 74 57.47 20.23 -67.90
CA GLN A 74 58.67 20.66 -67.18
C GLN A 74 58.41 21.96 -66.41
N GLU A 75 57.71 22.93 -66.99
CA GLU A 75 57.34 24.14 -66.25
C GLU A 75 56.38 23.86 -65.09
N GLN A 76 55.42 22.95 -65.27
CA GLN A 76 54.58 22.49 -64.15
C GLN A 76 55.42 21.85 -63.03
N GLN A 77 56.41 21.03 -63.37
CA GLN A 77 57.32 20.42 -62.39
C GLN A 77 58.20 21.47 -61.69
N ASN A 78 58.64 22.51 -62.40
CA ASN A 78 59.39 23.64 -61.84
C ASN A 78 58.55 24.40 -60.81
N ALA A 79 57.30 24.73 -61.16
CA ALA A 79 56.34 25.40 -60.27
C ALA A 79 56.03 24.55 -59.02
N GLN A 80 55.80 23.25 -59.21
CA GLN A 80 55.58 22.32 -58.09
C GLN A 80 56.80 22.26 -57.15
N ALA A 81 58.02 22.16 -57.70
CA ALA A 81 59.25 22.13 -56.90
C ALA A 81 59.48 23.42 -56.10
N TYR A 82 59.00 24.57 -56.58
CA TYR A 82 59.00 25.81 -55.80
C TYR A 82 58.04 25.73 -54.60
N ILE A 83 56.82 25.20 -54.80
CA ILE A 83 55.85 24.98 -53.72
C ILE A 83 56.39 23.96 -52.69
N ASP A 84 57.05 22.89 -53.14
CA ASP A 84 57.68 21.91 -52.26
C ASP A 84 58.78 22.54 -51.38
N LEU A 85 59.61 23.43 -51.94
CA LEU A 85 60.65 24.16 -51.20
C LEU A 85 60.06 25.16 -50.19
N GLU A 86 58.99 25.88 -50.56
CA GLU A 86 58.28 26.80 -49.69
C GLU A 86 57.72 26.07 -48.46
N TYR A 87 56.99 24.97 -48.67
CA TYR A 87 56.43 24.17 -47.59
C TYR A 87 57.48 23.35 -46.82
N ALA A 88 58.64 23.01 -47.39
CA ALA A 88 59.72 22.35 -46.65
C ALA A 88 60.21 23.20 -45.45
N GLY A 89 60.29 24.52 -45.60
CA GLY A 89 60.61 25.46 -44.51
C GLY A 89 59.50 25.60 -43.46
N VAL A 90 58.25 25.32 -43.85
CA VAL A 90 57.09 25.24 -42.93
C VAL A 90 57.13 23.93 -42.14
N PHE A 91 57.36 22.80 -42.81
CA PHE A 91 57.40 21.48 -42.17
C PHE A 91 58.60 21.28 -41.25
N SER A 92 59.77 21.88 -41.52
CA SER A 92 60.92 21.80 -40.61
C SER A 92 60.68 22.48 -39.25
N ASN A 93 59.84 23.51 -39.21
CA ASN A 93 59.53 24.29 -38.01
C ASN A 93 58.17 23.96 -37.38
N ILE A 94 57.38 23.06 -37.98
CA ILE A 94 55.96 22.85 -37.66
C ILE A 94 55.69 22.49 -36.19
N GLY A 95 56.58 21.72 -35.56
CA GLY A 95 56.48 21.36 -34.14
C GLY A 95 56.61 22.57 -33.21
N ALA A 96 57.62 23.41 -33.43
CA ALA A 96 57.84 24.62 -32.65
C ALA A 96 56.73 25.65 -32.89
N ALA A 97 56.32 25.84 -34.14
CA ALA A 97 55.24 26.76 -34.50
C ALA A 97 53.90 26.36 -33.85
N SER A 98 53.50 25.09 -33.96
CA SER A 98 52.23 24.58 -33.39
C SER A 98 52.19 24.69 -31.87
N ASN A 99 53.31 24.38 -31.20
CA ASN A 99 53.42 24.51 -29.74
C ASN A 99 53.37 25.97 -29.30
N ASN A 100 54.06 26.88 -30.00
CA ASN A 100 54.04 28.30 -29.69
C ASN A 100 52.65 28.94 -29.89
N GLU A 101 51.92 28.55 -30.95
CA GLU A 101 50.56 29.05 -31.21
C GLU A 101 49.60 28.69 -30.06
N VAL A 102 49.59 27.43 -29.61
CA VAL A 102 48.71 27.01 -28.51
C VAL A 102 49.16 27.55 -27.14
N GLU A 103 50.48 27.65 -26.88
CA GLU A 103 50.99 28.27 -25.65
C GLU A 103 50.62 29.76 -25.56
N GLN A 104 50.70 30.51 -26.68
CA GLN A 104 50.28 31.92 -26.72
C GLN A 104 48.78 32.08 -26.46
N ALA A 105 47.94 31.25 -27.10
CA ALA A 105 46.50 31.23 -26.85
C ALA A 105 46.18 30.93 -25.38
N ARG A 106 46.84 29.91 -24.79
CA ARG A 106 46.69 29.56 -23.38
C ARG A 106 47.15 30.67 -22.44
N GLN A 107 48.28 31.32 -22.72
CA GLN A 107 48.79 32.44 -21.92
C GLN A 107 47.86 33.65 -21.94
N ALA A 108 47.32 34.02 -23.10
CA ALA A 108 46.37 35.13 -23.24
C ALA A 108 45.05 34.87 -22.48
N ALA A 109 44.51 33.65 -22.59
CA ALA A 109 43.28 33.26 -21.90
C ALA A 109 43.44 33.04 -20.39
N SER A 110 44.66 32.78 -19.91
CA SER A 110 44.96 32.52 -18.49
C SER A 110 45.16 33.77 -17.63
N ALA A 111 45.10 34.97 -18.21
CA ALA A 111 45.40 36.21 -17.50
C ALA A 111 44.42 36.44 -16.33
N GLY A 112 44.96 36.53 -15.10
CA GLY A 112 44.17 36.76 -13.88
C GLY A 112 43.42 35.55 -13.32
N LEU A 113 43.53 34.36 -13.93
CA LEU A 113 42.90 33.14 -13.42
C LEU A 113 43.67 32.54 -12.23
N SER A 114 42.95 31.93 -11.29
CA SER A 114 43.56 31.08 -10.25
C SER A 114 44.16 29.80 -10.86
N ALA A 115 45.06 29.12 -10.15
CA ALA A 115 45.71 27.91 -10.64
C ALA A 115 44.73 26.81 -11.10
N ALA A 116 43.62 26.60 -10.37
CA ALA A 116 42.59 25.62 -10.74
C ALA A 116 41.81 26.03 -12.01
N GLN A 117 41.43 27.31 -12.11
CA GLN A 117 40.78 27.84 -13.32
C GLN A 117 41.71 27.79 -14.53
N LYS A 118 43.01 28.06 -14.34
CA LYS A 118 44.02 27.99 -15.40
C LYS A 118 44.13 26.59 -15.99
N VAL A 119 44.29 25.55 -15.18
CA VAL A 119 44.48 24.18 -15.71
C VAL A 119 43.23 23.68 -16.45
N LYS A 120 42.03 24.12 -16.06
CA LYS A 120 40.81 23.92 -16.87
C LYS A 120 40.89 24.69 -18.19
N ALA A 121 41.18 25.98 -18.16
CA ALA A 121 41.27 26.83 -19.35
C ALA A 121 42.35 26.34 -20.33
N ASP A 122 43.48 25.83 -19.85
CA ASP A 122 44.53 25.25 -20.68
C ASP A 122 43.97 24.09 -21.56
N GLN A 123 43.17 23.18 -20.99
CA GLN A 123 42.56 22.11 -21.79
C GLN A 123 41.49 22.66 -22.77
N GLU A 124 40.61 23.55 -22.30
CA GLU A 124 39.51 24.12 -23.12
C GLU A 124 40.04 24.92 -24.31
N ILE A 125 41.05 25.77 -24.10
CA ILE A 125 41.70 26.57 -25.16
C ILE A 125 42.44 25.66 -26.14
N THR A 126 43.09 24.59 -25.67
CA THR A 126 43.74 23.60 -26.56
C THR A 126 42.72 22.93 -27.50
N ILE A 127 41.52 22.59 -27.01
CA ILE A 127 40.41 22.07 -27.82
C ILE A 127 39.90 23.15 -28.81
N GLN A 128 39.74 24.41 -28.38
CA GLN A 128 39.31 25.51 -29.24
C GLN A 128 40.29 25.79 -30.39
N VAL A 129 41.60 25.77 -30.13
CA VAL A 129 42.63 25.93 -31.18
C VAL A 129 42.54 24.79 -32.21
N ILE A 130 42.35 23.54 -31.76
CA ILE A 130 42.15 22.41 -32.68
C ILE A 130 40.87 22.60 -33.52
N HIS A 131 39.78 23.12 -32.94
CA HIS A 131 38.56 23.42 -33.68
C HIS A 131 38.73 24.56 -34.71
N SER A 132 39.58 25.56 -34.43
CA SER A 132 39.98 26.56 -35.45
C SER A 132 40.71 25.88 -36.60
N LYS A 133 41.73 25.07 -36.30
CA LYS A 133 42.54 24.38 -37.33
C LYS A 133 41.72 23.36 -38.14
N LEU A 134 40.70 22.76 -37.54
CA LEU A 134 39.74 21.91 -38.25
C LEU A 134 38.83 22.72 -39.19
N SER A 135 38.50 23.97 -38.83
CA SER A 135 37.71 24.88 -39.67
C SER A 135 38.55 25.43 -40.83
N GLU A 136 39.81 25.79 -40.57
CA GLU A 136 40.84 26.10 -41.57
C GLU A 136 41.00 24.92 -42.55
N TYR A 137 41.12 23.68 -42.05
CA TYR A 137 41.24 22.47 -42.89
C TYR A 137 40.04 22.32 -43.83
N ARG A 138 38.81 22.46 -43.31
CA ARG A 138 37.58 22.36 -44.10
C ARG A 138 37.50 23.41 -45.21
N ALA A 139 37.99 24.63 -44.97
CA ALA A 139 38.02 25.70 -45.98
C ALA A 139 38.99 25.39 -47.15
N HIS A 140 40.10 24.69 -46.90
CA HIS A 140 41.02 24.29 -47.96
C HIS A 140 40.59 23.03 -48.73
N THR A 141 39.69 22.20 -48.18
CA THR A 141 39.28 20.92 -48.80
C THR A 141 38.75 21.07 -50.22
N GLU A 142 37.77 21.95 -50.46
CA GLU A 142 37.17 22.09 -51.80
C GLU A 142 38.21 22.48 -52.86
N THR A 143 39.10 23.41 -52.51
CA THR A 143 40.15 23.87 -53.43
C THR A 143 41.21 22.79 -53.68
N ALA A 144 41.57 21.99 -52.66
CA ALA A 144 42.50 20.87 -52.81
C ALA A 144 41.97 19.76 -53.73
N TYR A 145 40.65 19.51 -53.74
CA TYR A 145 40.02 18.50 -54.60
C TYR A 145 39.50 19.06 -55.94
N SER A 146 39.76 20.35 -56.24
CA SER A 146 39.23 21.04 -57.43
C SER A 146 39.72 20.49 -58.78
N LEU A 147 40.81 19.71 -58.81
CA LEU A 147 41.26 18.99 -60.00
C LEU A 147 40.46 17.71 -60.20
N TYR A 148 39.29 17.85 -60.83
CA TYR A 148 38.38 16.75 -61.21
C TYR A 148 37.86 15.89 -60.05
N GLY A 149 37.82 16.41 -58.83
CA GLY A 149 37.39 15.67 -57.64
C GLY A 149 38.50 14.82 -57.01
N HIS A 150 39.76 15.02 -57.39
CA HIS A 150 40.91 14.32 -56.84
C HIS A 150 41.87 15.27 -56.12
N ASN A 151 42.41 14.82 -54.99
CA ASN A 151 43.55 15.48 -54.35
C ASN A 151 44.80 15.31 -55.23
N PRO A 152 45.61 16.36 -55.49
CA PRO A 152 46.80 16.28 -56.33
C PRO A 152 47.94 15.43 -55.76
N PHE A 153 47.94 15.07 -54.48
CA PHE A 153 48.95 14.14 -53.95
C PHE A 153 49.00 12.86 -54.77
N PHE A 154 50.21 12.52 -55.23
CA PHE A 154 50.56 11.33 -56.03
C PHE A 154 49.95 11.23 -57.44
N LEU A 155 48.92 12.02 -57.76
CA LEU A 155 48.27 12.09 -59.08
C LEU A 155 48.63 13.37 -59.86
N MET A 156 49.46 14.24 -59.29
CA MET A 156 49.77 15.58 -59.80
C MET A 156 50.18 15.62 -61.28
N LYS A 157 50.96 14.63 -61.75
CA LYS A 157 51.39 14.53 -63.16
C LYS A 157 50.19 14.38 -64.09
N ASP A 158 49.33 13.40 -63.82
CA ASP A 158 48.22 13.01 -64.68
C ASP A 158 47.08 14.05 -64.62
N LEU A 159 46.83 14.62 -63.44
CA LEU A 159 45.87 15.72 -63.26
C LEU A 159 46.34 17.01 -63.94
N SER A 160 47.63 17.34 -63.85
CA SER A 160 48.21 18.51 -64.52
C SER A 160 48.19 18.36 -66.04
N PHE A 161 48.64 17.21 -66.56
CA PHE A 161 48.57 16.90 -67.99
C PHE A 161 47.14 17.05 -68.53
N LYS A 162 46.16 16.45 -67.84
CA LYS A 162 44.74 16.57 -68.19
C LYS A 162 44.27 18.03 -68.15
N LYS A 163 44.62 18.79 -67.11
CA LYS A 163 44.19 20.20 -66.94
C LYS A 163 44.80 21.14 -67.98
N ILE A 164 46.07 20.94 -68.35
CA ILE A 164 46.74 21.66 -69.44
C ILE A 164 46.09 21.32 -70.78
N ARG A 165 45.88 20.03 -71.06
CA ARG A 165 45.26 19.55 -72.31
C ARG A 165 43.85 20.08 -72.49
N ASP A 166 43.04 20.01 -71.43
CA ASP A 166 41.64 20.46 -71.47
C ASP A 166 41.55 22.00 -71.63
N SER A 167 42.56 22.77 -71.18
CA SER A 167 42.65 24.21 -71.47
C SER A 167 43.10 24.49 -72.91
N LEU A 168 44.08 23.74 -73.42
CA LEU A 168 44.53 23.82 -74.82
C LEU A 168 43.43 23.43 -75.82
N ALA A 169 42.49 22.57 -75.41
CA ALA A 169 41.32 22.18 -76.19
C ALA A 169 40.14 23.17 -76.11
N SER A 170 40.22 24.21 -75.28
CA SER A 170 39.15 25.21 -75.10
C SER A 170 39.06 26.18 -76.30
N PRO A 171 37.96 26.93 -76.47
CA PRO A 171 37.81 27.89 -77.56
C PRO A 171 38.83 29.04 -77.55
N ASN A 172 39.32 29.41 -76.36
CA ASN A 172 40.35 30.43 -76.14
C ASN A 172 41.49 29.83 -75.30
N PRO A 173 42.45 29.11 -75.90
CA PRO A 173 43.50 28.39 -75.18
C PRO A 173 44.36 29.29 -74.29
N ASP A 174 44.35 29.03 -72.97
CA ASP A 174 45.21 29.70 -72.00
C ASP A 174 45.80 28.69 -71.00
N VAL A 175 47.11 28.47 -71.08
CA VAL A 175 47.82 27.56 -70.16
C VAL A 175 48.14 28.23 -68.83
N SER A 176 48.17 29.57 -68.73
CA SER A 176 48.37 30.27 -67.46
C SER A 176 47.20 30.01 -66.50
N VAL A 177 45.96 29.94 -67.03
CA VAL A 177 44.77 29.53 -66.26
C VAL A 177 44.83 28.06 -65.83
N ALA A 178 45.49 27.19 -66.61
CA ALA A 178 45.73 25.81 -66.20
C ALA A 178 46.74 25.74 -65.04
N TYR A 179 47.91 26.37 -65.17
CA TYR A 179 48.93 26.42 -64.11
C TYR A 179 48.38 27.08 -62.83
N ALA A 180 47.69 28.21 -62.93
CA ALA A 180 47.11 28.89 -61.76
C ALA A 180 46.03 28.07 -61.03
N ALA A 181 45.36 27.13 -61.71
CA ALA A 181 44.46 26.17 -61.08
C ALA A 181 45.22 24.99 -60.44
N ILE A 182 46.25 24.49 -61.12
CA ILE A 182 47.13 23.41 -60.66
C ILE A 182 47.85 23.81 -59.37
N ASP A 183 48.52 24.96 -59.36
CA ASP A 183 49.25 25.49 -58.21
C ASP A 183 48.32 25.75 -57.02
N ARG A 184 47.12 26.29 -57.27
CA ARG A 184 46.12 26.59 -56.22
C ARG A 184 45.62 25.30 -55.55
N ALA A 185 45.37 24.26 -56.34
CA ALA A 185 44.99 22.95 -55.81
C ALA A 185 46.13 22.31 -55.00
N TYR A 186 47.37 22.36 -55.52
CA TYR A 186 48.52 21.76 -54.83
C TYR A 186 48.89 22.49 -53.53
N ARG A 187 48.92 23.84 -53.54
CA ARG A 187 49.07 24.65 -52.32
C ARG A 187 47.99 24.33 -51.29
N SER A 188 46.74 24.18 -51.72
CA SER A 188 45.65 23.79 -50.81
C SER A 188 45.82 22.37 -50.25
N ALA A 189 46.31 21.41 -51.03
CA ALA A 189 46.62 20.07 -50.54
C ALA A 189 47.81 20.05 -49.55
N MET A 190 48.86 20.83 -49.83
CA MET A 190 49.98 21.03 -48.91
C MET A 190 49.54 21.71 -47.60
N GLU A 191 48.54 22.60 -47.68
CA GLU A 191 47.91 23.22 -46.51
C GLU A 191 47.04 22.24 -45.71
N LEU A 192 46.28 21.36 -46.35
CA LEU A 192 45.61 20.24 -45.66
C LEU A 192 46.63 19.35 -44.92
N ARG A 193 47.78 19.04 -45.55
CA ARG A 193 48.88 18.29 -44.92
C ARG A 193 49.44 19.07 -43.72
N ARG A 194 49.70 20.38 -43.85
CA ARG A 194 50.16 21.23 -42.74
C ARG A 194 49.19 21.18 -41.57
N LEU A 195 47.92 21.47 -41.81
CA LEU A 195 46.87 21.49 -40.79
C LEU A 195 46.65 20.12 -40.15
N SER A 196 46.73 19.02 -40.91
CA SER A 196 46.70 17.65 -40.37
C SER A 196 47.83 17.37 -39.38
N TRP A 197 49.03 17.90 -39.62
CA TRP A 197 50.16 17.75 -38.68
C TRP A 197 50.03 18.70 -37.48
N VAL A 198 49.67 19.97 -37.68
CA VAL A 198 49.44 20.96 -36.60
C VAL A 198 48.41 20.43 -35.59
N MET A 199 47.25 19.97 -36.07
CA MET A 199 46.20 19.43 -35.19
C MET A 199 46.66 18.20 -34.40
N ALA A 200 47.42 17.29 -35.03
CA ALA A 200 47.95 16.11 -34.36
C ALA A 200 48.97 16.46 -33.26
N ILE A 201 49.86 17.43 -33.52
CA ILE A 201 50.85 17.92 -32.55
C ILE A 201 50.15 18.52 -31.32
N ILE A 202 49.19 19.42 -31.54
CA ILE A 202 48.46 20.10 -30.45
C ILE A 202 47.60 19.10 -29.67
N ALA A 203 46.89 18.20 -30.35
CA ALA A 203 46.04 17.20 -29.70
C ALA A 203 46.83 16.17 -28.88
N ASN A 204 48.11 15.96 -29.14
CA ASN A 204 48.93 15.07 -28.32
C ASN A 204 49.27 15.66 -26.92
N GLN A 205 48.99 16.94 -26.68
CA GLN A 205 49.05 17.56 -25.36
C GLN A 205 47.82 17.22 -24.49
N LEU A 206 46.66 16.94 -25.09
CA LEU A 206 45.37 16.78 -24.40
C LEU A 206 45.35 15.74 -23.27
N PRO A 207 45.95 14.53 -23.41
CA PRO A 207 45.93 13.54 -22.33
C PRO A 207 46.68 14.01 -21.07
N GLU A 208 47.77 14.77 -21.25
CA GLU A 208 48.54 15.31 -20.13
C GLU A 208 47.82 16.50 -19.47
N LEU A 209 47.22 17.39 -20.27
CA LEU A 209 46.37 18.48 -19.77
C LEU A 209 45.19 17.93 -18.96
N ALA A 210 44.52 16.88 -19.46
CA ALA A 210 43.44 16.19 -18.75
C ALA A 210 43.91 15.56 -17.43
N ALA A 211 45.09 14.93 -17.41
CA ALA A 211 45.65 14.35 -16.18
C ALA A 211 45.98 15.43 -15.13
N ARG A 212 46.63 16.53 -15.54
CA ARG A 212 46.88 17.71 -14.68
C ARG A 212 45.59 18.29 -14.13
N ARG A 213 44.55 18.41 -14.99
CA ARG A 213 43.21 18.88 -14.60
C ARG A 213 42.58 17.97 -13.54
N SER A 214 42.55 16.65 -13.77
CA SER A 214 42.00 15.69 -12.80
C SER A 214 42.71 15.75 -11.44
N GLN A 215 44.04 15.96 -11.42
CA GLN A 215 44.81 16.09 -10.17
C GLN A 215 44.43 17.33 -9.37
N VAL A 216 44.30 18.50 -10.00
CA VAL A 216 43.93 19.75 -9.31
C VAL A 216 42.47 19.73 -8.84
N GLU A 217 41.58 19.14 -9.63
CA GLU A 217 40.18 18.93 -9.23
C GLU A 217 40.05 17.96 -8.04
N ALA A 218 40.81 16.85 -8.03
CA ALA A 218 40.81 15.89 -6.92
C ALA A 218 41.37 16.49 -5.61
N ALA A 219 42.27 17.47 -5.71
CA ALA A 219 42.76 18.24 -4.56
C ALA A 219 41.76 19.31 -4.05
N THR A 220 40.69 19.58 -4.80
CA THR A 220 39.73 20.65 -4.49
C THR A 220 38.46 20.08 -3.84
N GLN A 221 38.25 20.39 -2.56
CA GLN A 221 37.05 19.96 -1.83
C GLN A 221 35.81 20.67 -2.40
N THR A 222 34.89 19.90 -2.99
CA THR A 222 33.77 20.38 -3.81
C THR A 222 32.43 19.93 -3.25
N THR A 223 31.39 20.74 -3.40
CA THR A 223 30.01 20.36 -3.05
C THR A 223 29.48 19.29 -4.01
N ARG A 224 28.50 18.48 -3.58
CA ARG A 224 27.96 17.38 -4.39
C ARG A 224 27.40 17.84 -5.75
N ASP A 225 26.81 19.04 -5.81
CA ASP A 225 26.26 19.59 -7.06
C ASP A 225 27.36 20.15 -7.97
N ALA A 226 28.46 20.67 -7.39
CA ALA A 226 29.67 20.99 -8.15
C ALA A 226 30.33 19.71 -8.71
N GLN A 227 30.36 18.61 -7.95
CA GLN A 227 30.83 17.31 -8.42
C GLN A 227 29.95 16.75 -9.55
N GLN A 228 28.62 16.91 -9.48
CA GLN A 228 27.74 16.51 -10.57
C GLN A 228 28.03 17.32 -11.84
N THR A 229 28.09 18.65 -11.70
CA THR A 229 28.43 19.57 -12.80
C THR A 229 29.77 19.19 -13.44
N LEU A 230 30.79 18.95 -12.61
CA LEU A 230 32.11 18.53 -13.06
C LEU A 230 32.09 17.18 -13.80
N SER A 231 31.37 16.19 -13.30
CA SER A 231 31.28 14.87 -13.94
C SER A 231 30.64 14.93 -15.33
N ALA A 232 29.60 15.77 -15.50
CA ALA A 232 28.97 16.01 -16.80
C ALA A 232 29.90 16.78 -17.75
N GLU A 233 30.63 17.77 -17.24
CA GLU A 233 31.62 18.52 -18.01
C GLU A 233 32.76 17.61 -18.50
N ARG A 234 33.29 16.73 -17.64
CA ARG A 234 34.32 15.74 -18.00
C ARG A 234 33.86 14.82 -19.13
N LEU A 235 32.61 14.35 -19.12
CA LEU A 235 32.05 13.54 -20.21
C LEU A 235 31.87 14.35 -21.51
N SER A 236 31.44 15.61 -21.41
CA SER A 236 31.38 16.52 -22.56
C SER A 236 32.76 16.71 -23.20
N VAL A 237 33.79 16.96 -22.40
CA VAL A 237 35.18 17.10 -22.85
C VAL A 237 35.71 15.82 -23.49
N VAL A 238 35.46 14.65 -22.89
CA VAL A 238 35.83 13.35 -23.50
C VAL A 238 35.11 13.14 -24.83
N ASN A 239 33.84 13.51 -24.96
CA ASN A 239 33.11 13.44 -26.24
C ASN A 239 33.69 14.40 -27.30
N LEU A 240 34.05 15.63 -26.93
CA LEU A 240 34.73 16.58 -27.83
C LEU A 240 36.08 16.04 -28.31
N GLU A 241 36.91 15.52 -27.39
CA GLU A 241 38.17 14.88 -27.76
C GLU A 241 37.97 13.63 -28.64
N THR A 242 36.92 12.85 -28.41
CA THR A 242 36.56 11.68 -29.25
C THR A 242 36.29 12.12 -30.70
N ASN A 243 35.50 13.19 -30.87
CA ASN A 243 35.24 13.78 -32.18
C ASN A 243 36.51 14.31 -32.85
N ILE A 244 37.43 14.92 -32.09
CA ILE A 244 38.75 15.36 -32.59
C ILE A 244 39.56 14.16 -33.12
N ARG A 245 39.65 13.04 -32.37
CA ARG A 245 40.40 11.85 -32.82
C ARG A 245 39.81 11.23 -34.08
N LEU A 246 38.48 11.17 -34.20
CA LEU A 246 37.82 10.70 -35.42
C LEU A 246 38.11 11.60 -36.63
N HIS A 247 38.21 12.93 -36.45
CA HIS A 247 38.55 13.84 -37.55
C HIS A 247 39.96 13.65 -38.12
N PHE A 248 40.90 13.09 -37.35
CA PHE A 248 42.27 12.82 -37.82
C PHE A 248 42.38 11.58 -38.70
N LEU A 249 41.40 10.68 -38.64
CA LEU A 249 41.35 9.51 -39.51
C LEU A 249 40.81 9.88 -40.90
N PRO A 250 41.36 9.31 -41.98
CA PRO A 250 40.73 9.28 -43.30
C PRO A 250 39.24 8.92 -43.25
N GLY A 251 38.42 9.53 -44.11
CA GLY A 251 36.96 9.28 -44.12
C GLY A 251 36.59 7.80 -44.20
N PHE A 252 37.23 7.07 -45.12
CA PHE A 252 37.02 5.62 -45.30
C PHE A 252 37.44 4.75 -44.11
N LEU A 253 38.24 5.26 -43.16
CA LEU A 253 38.58 4.57 -41.91
C LEU A 253 37.58 4.90 -40.79
N VAL A 254 37.02 6.12 -40.76
CA VAL A 254 35.91 6.48 -39.86
C VAL A 254 34.67 5.64 -40.18
N GLU A 255 34.32 5.52 -41.47
CA GLU A 255 33.20 4.69 -41.95
C GLU A 255 33.36 3.21 -41.53
N ARG A 256 34.57 2.66 -41.65
CA ARG A 256 34.87 1.28 -41.24
C ARG A 256 34.79 1.08 -39.73
N ILE A 257 35.26 2.04 -38.91
CA ILE A 257 35.09 2.00 -37.45
C ILE A 257 33.60 2.04 -37.10
N ALA A 258 32.82 2.95 -37.70
CA ALA A 258 31.40 3.08 -37.43
C ALA A 258 30.63 1.79 -37.79
N ALA A 259 30.92 1.20 -38.96
CA ALA A 259 30.31 -0.06 -39.39
C ALA A 259 30.69 -1.26 -38.49
N ALA A 260 31.94 -1.31 -38.02
CA ALA A 260 32.44 -2.43 -37.20
C ALA A 260 32.12 -2.30 -35.70
N ALA A 261 31.84 -1.09 -35.19
CA ALA A 261 31.50 -0.85 -33.78
C ALA A 261 30.02 -1.17 -33.45
N GLY A 262 29.15 -1.25 -34.46
CA GLY A 262 27.75 -1.62 -34.30
C GLY A 262 26.92 -0.59 -33.53
N SER A 263 26.03 -1.07 -32.65
CA SER A 263 25.16 -0.18 -31.86
C SER A 263 25.95 0.56 -30.78
N THR A 264 25.82 1.88 -30.74
CA THR A 264 26.37 2.77 -29.70
C THR A 264 25.38 3.03 -28.56
N GLY A 265 24.38 2.16 -28.37
CA GLY A 265 23.43 2.26 -27.26
C GLY A 265 24.08 1.89 -25.94
N GLY A 266 24.37 2.88 -25.09
CA GLY A 266 25.01 2.68 -23.79
C GLY A 266 25.61 3.97 -23.24
N SER A 267 26.62 3.84 -22.38
CA SER A 267 27.41 4.99 -21.89
C SER A 267 28.48 5.42 -22.90
N LEU A 268 29.16 6.54 -22.61
CA LEU A 268 30.24 7.05 -23.46
C LEU A 268 31.46 6.11 -23.41
N SER A 269 31.78 5.56 -22.23
CA SER A 269 32.86 4.57 -22.10
C SER A 269 32.57 3.26 -22.84
N GLN A 270 31.31 2.80 -22.90
CA GLN A 270 30.93 1.65 -23.70
C GLN A 270 31.06 1.94 -25.21
N THR A 271 30.57 3.09 -25.67
CA THR A 271 30.69 3.52 -27.08
C THR A 271 32.15 3.60 -27.51
N LEU A 272 33.01 4.19 -26.69
CA LEU A 272 34.46 4.25 -26.90
C LEU A 272 35.13 2.87 -26.89
N THR A 273 34.65 1.94 -26.05
CA THR A 273 35.12 0.56 -26.02
C THR A 273 34.80 -0.15 -27.34
N ASN A 274 33.59 0.03 -27.88
CA ASN A 274 33.22 -0.50 -29.19
C ASN A 274 34.09 0.09 -30.31
N TYR A 275 34.34 1.41 -30.33
CA TYR A 275 35.25 2.04 -31.29
C TYR A 275 36.70 1.55 -31.16
N LYS A 276 37.20 1.31 -29.94
CA LYS A 276 38.54 0.74 -29.74
C LYS A 276 38.63 -0.68 -30.29
N ILE A 277 37.65 -1.54 -29.99
CA ILE A 277 37.60 -2.92 -30.50
C ILE A 277 37.52 -2.93 -32.03
N ALA A 278 36.70 -2.05 -32.62
CA ALA A 278 36.65 -1.87 -34.07
C ALA A 278 38.02 -1.47 -34.65
N ALA A 279 38.71 -0.49 -34.06
CA ALA A 279 40.04 -0.05 -34.50
C ALA A 279 41.12 -1.14 -34.34
N ASP A 280 41.14 -1.88 -33.22
CA ASP A 280 42.05 -3.02 -33.01
C ASP A 280 41.83 -4.14 -34.04
N ASN A 281 40.56 -4.46 -34.34
CA ASN A 281 40.20 -5.48 -35.34
C ASN A 281 40.57 -5.04 -36.76
N ILE A 282 40.29 -3.79 -37.13
CA ILE A 282 40.69 -3.24 -38.44
C ILE A 282 42.22 -3.22 -38.54
N ARG A 283 42.95 -2.79 -37.50
CA ARG A 283 44.43 -2.84 -37.47
C ARG A 283 44.94 -4.25 -37.78
N ALA A 284 44.39 -5.28 -37.13
CA ALA A 284 44.82 -6.66 -37.34
C ALA A 284 44.59 -7.15 -38.78
N VAL A 285 43.44 -6.79 -39.39
CA VAL A 285 43.13 -7.10 -40.80
C VAL A 285 44.09 -6.39 -41.75
N GLU A 286 44.34 -5.09 -41.53
CA GLU A 286 45.28 -4.32 -42.36
C GLU A 286 46.72 -4.83 -42.23
N GLN A 287 47.17 -5.18 -41.02
CA GLN A 287 48.49 -5.80 -40.79
C GLN A 287 48.64 -7.14 -41.54
N ALA A 288 47.60 -7.98 -41.55
CA ALA A 288 47.59 -9.24 -42.29
C ALA A 288 47.50 -9.06 -43.83
N ALA A 289 47.10 -7.88 -44.29
CA ALA A 289 46.98 -7.52 -45.71
C ALA A 289 48.28 -6.93 -46.30
N VAL A 290 49.26 -6.53 -45.48
CA VAL A 290 50.59 -6.09 -45.94
C VAL A 290 51.28 -7.21 -46.73
N ARG A 291 51.84 -6.87 -47.91
CA ARG A 291 52.52 -7.83 -48.82
C ARG A 291 53.94 -7.38 -49.18
N PRO A 292 54.88 -8.30 -49.43
CA PRO A 292 56.17 -7.93 -50.00
C PRO A 292 56.00 -7.37 -51.41
N TYR A 293 56.83 -6.41 -51.78
CA TYR A 293 56.85 -5.75 -53.09
C TYR A 293 58.28 -5.76 -53.65
N ALA A 294 58.44 -5.81 -54.98
CA ALA A 294 59.76 -5.89 -55.60
C ALA A 294 60.47 -4.53 -55.74
N ILE A 295 59.72 -3.43 -55.86
CA ILE A 295 60.24 -2.08 -56.12
C ILE A 295 59.41 -1.05 -55.35
N ALA A 296 60.05 -0.25 -54.49
CA ALA A 296 59.40 0.88 -53.83
C ALA A 296 59.23 2.10 -54.77
N ASN A 297 58.23 2.94 -54.51
CA ASN A 297 58.11 4.25 -55.13
C ASN A 297 58.87 5.28 -54.29
N PRO A 298 60.00 5.84 -54.75
CA PRO A 298 60.80 6.79 -53.95
C PRO A 298 60.08 8.11 -53.68
N GLY A 299 58.99 8.42 -54.40
CA GLY A 299 58.21 9.64 -54.22
C GLY A 299 57.07 9.55 -53.19
N ILE A 300 56.80 8.36 -52.62
CA ILE A 300 55.72 8.16 -51.65
C ILE A 300 56.28 7.34 -50.49
N ASN A 301 56.38 7.93 -49.29
CA ASN A 301 57.01 7.29 -48.14
C ASN A 301 56.18 7.55 -46.88
N ALA A 302 56.12 6.57 -45.96
CA ALA A 302 55.55 6.76 -44.63
C ALA A 302 56.40 7.71 -43.76
N PRO A 303 55.83 8.37 -42.73
CA PRO A 303 54.41 8.38 -42.34
C PRO A 303 53.58 9.41 -43.13
N LEU A 304 52.41 8.99 -43.61
CA LEU A 304 51.45 9.81 -44.34
C LEU A 304 50.46 10.52 -43.40
N SER A 305 50.19 11.79 -43.70
CA SER A 305 49.08 12.53 -43.09
C SER A 305 47.72 12.03 -43.59
N LYS A 306 46.62 12.51 -43.00
CA LYS A 306 45.25 12.18 -43.45
C LYS A 306 45.02 12.40 -44.96
N PRO A 307 45.23 13.61 -45.53
CA PRO A 307 44.94 13.86 -46.95
C PRO A 307 45.87 13.06 -47.88
N GLU A 308 47.08 12.70 -47.43
CA GLU A 308 47.98 11.85 -48.20
C GLU A 308 47.51 10.39 -48.19
N LEU A 309 47.01 9.86 -47.07
CA LEU A 309 46.46 8.50 -47.02
C LEU A 309 45.12 8.38 -47.78
N GLU A 310 44.30 9.43 -47.78
CA GLU A 310 43.12 9.55 -48.66
C GLU A 310 43.52 9.57 -50.15
N ALA A 311 44.58 10.30 -50.52
CA ALA A 311 45.10 10.31 -51.88
C ALA A 311 45.73 8.98 -52.30
N LEU A 312 46.44 8.27 -51.40
CA LEU A 312 47.00 6.94 -51.66
C LEU A 312 45.90 5.90 -51.88
N LYS A 313 44.80 5.96 -51.10
CA LYS A 313 43.62 5.12 -51.32
C LYS A 313 43.05 5.32 -52.73
N ASN A 314 42.81 6.59 -53.11
CA ASN A 314 42.33 6.95 -54.45
C ASN A 314 43.31 6.50 -55.57
N LEU A 315 44.63 6.62 -55.37
CA LEU A 315 45.64 6.12 -56.30
C LEU A 315 45.55 4.61 -56.50
N VAL A 316 45.43 3.83 -55.43
CA VAL A 316 45.30 2.36 -55.49
C VAL A 316 44.01 1.96 -56.19
N ASP A 317 42.89 2.64 -55.90
CA ASP A 317 41.60 2.42 -56.55
C ASP A 317 41.68 2.69 -58.07
N LEU A 318 42.34 3.80 -58.47
CA LEU A 318 42.55 4.15 -59.87
C LEU A 318 43.50 3.17 -60.58
N GLN A 319 44.57 2.69 -59.94
CA GLN A 319 45.46 1.65 -60.51
C GLN A 319 44.75 0.29 -60.66
N ALA A 320 43.75 -0.01 -59.82
CA ALA A 320 42.91 -1.20 -59.95
C ALA A 320 41.88 -1.06 -61.08
N THR A 321 41.26 0.11 -61.24
CA THR A 321 40.08 0.33 -62.11
C THR A 321 40.38 0.96 -63.48
N THR A 322 41.59 1.49 -63.69
CA THR A 322 41.96 2.21 -64.93
C THR A 322 43.30 1.74 -65.51
N GLU A 323 43.75 2.39 -66.59
CA GLU A 323 45.06 2.21 -67.23
C GLU A 323 46.20 2.98 -66.53
N LEU A 324 45.93 3.62 -65.38
CA LEU A 324 46.94 4.36 -64.61
C LEU A 324 48.15 3.48 -64.25
N GLY A 325 49.36 4.04 -64.38
CA GLY A 325 50.61 3.29 -64.43
C GLY A 325 50.87 2.35 -63.25
N LYS A 326 51.03 1.05 -63.52
CA LYS A 326 51.02 -0.03 -62.51
C LYS A 326 52.39 -0.41 -61.91
N ARG A 327 53.47 0.29 -62.31
CA ARG A 327 54.88 0.01 -61.92
C ARG A 327 55.12 -0.20 -60.42
N TRP A 328 54.35 0.49 -59.58
CA TRP A 328 54.47 0.47 -58.11
C TRP A 328 53.18 0.04 -57.41
N GLN A 329 52.25 -0.62 -58.11
CA GLN A 329 50.92 -0.94 -57.57
C GLN A 329 50.99 -1.79 -56.28
N ASP A 330 51.84 -2.83 -56.26
CA ASP A 330 52.04 -3.67 -55.07
C ASP A 330 52.61 -2.88 -53.89
N TYR A 331 53.52 -1.93 -54.17
CA TYR A 331 54.08 -1.04 -53.16
C TYR A 331 53.01 -0.09 -52.59
N HIS A 332 52.20 0.54 -53.46
CA HIS A 332 51.13 1.43 -53.02
C HIS A 332 50.06 0.71 -52.18
N ALA A 333 49.67 -0.50 -52.58
CA ALA A 333 48.72 -1.32 -51.83
C ALA A 333 49.29 -1.77 -50.47
N SER A 334 50.55 -2.22 -50.44
CA SER A 334 51.22 -2.62 -49.19
C SER A 334 51.43 -1.43 -48.24
N LEU A 335 51.82 -0.27 -48.77
CA LEU A 335 51.96 0.97 -48.02
C LEU A 335 50.62 1.43 -47.44
N LEU A 336 49.55 1.42 -48.25
CA LEU A 336 48.19 1.75 -47.83
C LEU A 336 47.74 0.89 -46.63
N HIS A 337 47.95 -0.43 -46.69
CA HIS A 337 47.65 -1.32 -45.58
C HIS A 337 48.49 -1.03 -44.33
N SER A 338 49.81 -0.81 -44.48
CA SER A 338 50.68 -0.49 -43.35
C SER A 338 50.33 0.85 -42.66
N GLU A 339 49.92 1.86 -43.44
CA GLU A 339 49.54 3.17 -42.95
C GLU A 339 48.12 3.17 -42.36
N ASN A 340 47.17 2.44 -42.95
CA ASN A 340 45.86 2.19 -42.33
C ASN A 340 46.04 1.55 -40.95
N ALA A 341 46.91 0.54 -40.82
CA ALA A 341 47.22 -0.09 -39.53
C ALA A 341 47.84 0.91 -38.53
N ARG A 342 48.76 1.78 -38.98
CA ARG A 342 49.36 2.83 -38.12
C ARG A 342 48.33 3.84 -37.61
N HIS A 343 47.43 4.29 -38.48
CA HIS A 343 46.32 5.20 -38.11
C HIS A 343 45.33 4.52 -37.16
N MET A 344 44.99 3.24 -37.37
CA MET A 344 44.15 2.46 -36.44
C MET A 344 44.81 2.23 -35.08
N ALA A 345 46.12 2.00 -35.01
CA ALA A 345 46.85 1.89 -33.74
C ALA A 345 46.74 3.20 -32.94
N ALA A 346 47.06 4.34 -33.56
CA ALA A 346 46.97 5.64 -32.92
C ALA A 346 45.54 5.99 -32.45
N ALA A 347 44.51 5.56 -33.19
CA ALA A 347 43.12 5.70 -32.77
C ALA A 347 42.79 4.81 -31.57
N ALA A 348 43.18 3.52 -31.59
CA ALA A 348 42.93 2.59 -30.49
C ALA A 348 43.60 3.03 -29.17
N ASP A 349 44.82 3.55 -29.24
CA ASP A 349 45.55 4.09 -28.10
C ASP A 349 44.89 5.37 -27.55
N ALA A 350 44.46 6.27 -28.44
CA ALA A 350 43.72 7.47 -28.04
C ALA A 350 42.36 7.13 -27.41
N PHE A 351 41.63 6.16 -27.96
CA PHE A 351 40.39 5.66 -27.37
C PHE A 351 40.63 5.01 -26.00
N ALA A 352 41.73 4.28 -25.78
CA ALA A 352 42.05 3.74 -24.45
C ALA A 352 42.14 4.83 -23.37
N GLY A 353 42.83 5.95 -23.66
CA GLY A 353 42.92 7.12 -22.77
C GLY A 353 41.62 7.92 -22.63
N LEU A 354 40.67 7.77 -23.55
CA LEU A 354 39.32 8.34 -23.45
C LEU A 354 38.38 7.44 -22.63
N ILE A 355 38.44 6.12 -22.81
CA ILE A 355 37.67 5.12 -22.03
C ILE A 355 37.96 5.29 -20.53
N ALA A 356 39.23 5.37 -20.13
CA ALA A 356 39.62 5.51 -18.73
C ALA A 356 38.98 6.75 -18.07
N ARG A 357 39.00 7.90 -18.76
CA ARG A 357 38.40 9.16 -18.28
C ARG A 357 36.87 9.14 -18.30
N ALA A 358 36.26 8.52 -19.31
CA ALA A 358 34.81 8.31 -19.35
C ALA A 358 34.35 7.44 -18.16
N GLN A 359 35.04 6.33 -17.88
CA GLN A 359 34.74 5.47 -16.74
C GLN A 359 34.92 6.18 -15.39
N GLU A 360 35.93 7.06 -15.23
CA GLU A 360 36.10 7.85 -14.01
C GLU A 360 34.90 8.79 -13.78
N ALA A 361 34.47 9.52 -14.81
CA ALA A 361 33.35 10.44 -14.73
C ALA A 361 31.99 9.73 -14.59
N GLU A 362 31.78 8.61 -15.29
CA GLU A 362 30.59 7.75 -15.15
C GLU A 362 30.48 7.15 -13.73
N ARG A 363 31.60 6.69 -13.14
CA ARG A 363 31.64 6.22 -11.74
C ARG A 363 31.30 7.34 -10.75
N LEU A 364 31.75 8.57 -11.00
CA LEU A 364 31.41 9.72 -10.15
C LEU A 364 29.91 10.07 -10.26
N GLN A 365 29.32 10.02 -11.46
CA GLN A 365 27.86 10.19 -11.62
C GLN A 365 27.08 9.11 -10.86
N GLU A 366 27.52 7.85 -10.94
CA GLU A 366 26.88 6.74 -10.25
C GLU A 366 26.98 6.87 -8.72
N GLN A 367 28.14 7.25 -8.19
CA GLN A 367 28.32 7.53 -6.76
C GLN A 367 27.42 8.67 -6.27
N ILE A 368 27.28 9.75 -7.06
CA ILE A 368 26.37 10.86 -6.74
C ILE A 368 24.90 10.42 -6.78
N ARG A 369 24.52 9.56 -7.74
CA ARG A 369 23.18 8.97 -7.83
C ARG A 369 22.86 8.15 -6.58
N ILE A 370 23.73 7.19 -6.24
CA ILE A 370 23.58 6.33 -5.07
C ILE A 370 23.51 7.17 -3.78
N ALA A 371 24.37 8.19 -3.63
CA ALA A 371 24.35 9.06 -2.46
C ALA A 371 23.05 9.88 -2.34
N ARG A 372 22.49 10.38 -3.46
CA ARG A 372 21.19 11.06 -3.45
C ARG A 372 20.03 10.11 -3.17
N GLU A 373 20.06 8.88 -3.69
CA GLU A 373 19.06 7.85 -3.34
C GLU A 373 19.11 7.47 -1.87
N GLN A 374 20.31 7.31 -1.29
CA GLN A 374 20.49 7.05 0.14
C GLN A 374 19.95 8.20 0.99
N GLU A 375 20.29 9.45 0.65
CA GLU A 375 19.80 10.63 1.35
C GLU A 375 18.27 10.77 1.24
N ALA A 376 17.69 10.56 0.06
CA ALA A 376 16.24 10.55 -0.14
C ALA A 376 15.54 9.46 0.70
N ARG A 377 16.10 8.25 0.77
CA ARG A 377 15.59 7.16 1.63
C ARG A 377 15.71 7.50 3.11
N HIS A 378 16.81 8.12 3.54
CA HIS A 378 16.98 8.57 4.93
C HIS A 378 15.99 9.68 5.31
N LEU A 379 15.79 10.68 4.44
CA LEU A 379 14.79 11.74 4.64
C LEU A 379 13.36 11.17 4.63
N GLN A 380 13.06 10.20 3.77
CA GLN A 380 11.76 9.53 3.72
C GLN A 380 11.48 8.73 5.01
N GLU A 381 12.46 7.99 5.53
CA GLU A 381 12.29 7.25 6.79
C GLU A 381 12.26 8.20 8.00
N GLN A 382 13.02 9.29 8.01
CA GLN A 382 12.90 10.34 9.04
C GLN A 382 11.50 10.99 9.02
N ALA A 383 10.96 11.32 7.84
CA ALA A 383 9.60 11.84 7.71
C ALA A 383 8.55 10.81 8.18
N ARG A 384 8.74 9.52 7.85
CA ARG A 384 7.88 8.43 8.32
C ARG A 384 7.94 8.28 9.85
N ILE A 385 9.12 8.35 10.46
CA ILE A 385 9.30 8.31 11.93
C ILE A 385 8.65 9.54 12.58
N ALA A 386 8.80 10.73 11.99
CA ALA A 386 8.14 11.95 12.49
C ALA A 386 6.61 11.85 12.43
N VAL A 387 6.05 11.35 11.32
CA VAL A 387 4.60 11.09 11.19
C VAL A 387 4.12 10.03 12.19
N GLN A 388 4.90 8.98 12.43
CA GLN A 388 4.57 7.98 13.46
C GLN A 388 4.68 8.54 14.89
N ALA A 389 5.64 9.40 15.17
CA ALA A 389 5.80 10.05 16.46
C ALA A 389 4.64 11.02 16.75
N GLU A 390 4.24 11.83 15.76
CA GLU A 390 3.09 12.72 15.90
C GLU A 390 1.76 11.93 15.99
N ALA A 391 1.60 10.86 15.21
CA ALA A 391 0.44 9.96 15.33
C ALA A 391 0.38 9.30 16.73
N ARG A 392 1.52 8.92 17.31
CA ARG A 392 1.59 8.46 18.72
C ARG A 392 1.25 9.58 19.70
N ARG A 393 1.79 10.78 19.53
CA ARG A 393 1.49 11.95 20.39
C ARG A 393 -0.01 12.25 20.40
N VAL A 394 -0.65 12.27 19.22
CA VAL A 394 -2.10 12.46 19.08
C VAL A 394 -2.88 11.28 19.66
N ALA A 395 -2.41 10.03 19.51
CA ALA A 395 -3.05 8.86 20.12
C ALA A 395 -2.94 8.86 21.65
N GLU A 396 -1.81 9.26 22.22
CA GLU A 396 -1.60 9.42 23.66
C GLU A 396 -2.40 10.61 24.24
N GLU A 397 -2.48 11.72 23.52
CA GLU A 397 -3.32 12.87 23.88
C GLU A 397 -4.81 12.50 23.84
N GLN A 398 -5.26 11.80 22.79
CA GLN A 398 -6.61 11.23 22.75
C GLN A 398 -6.83 10.16 23.83
N ALA A 399 -5.84 9.35 24.18
CA ALA A 399 -5.96 8.37 25.26
C ALA A 399 -6.09 9.08 26.62
N ARG A 400 -5.35 10.16 26.88
CA ARG A 400 -5.50 11.00 28.07
C ARG A 400 -6.86 11.69 28.12
N ILE A 401 -7.34 12.23 27.00
CA ILE A 401 -8.68 12.85 26.91
C ILE A 401 -9.77 11.79 27.13
N ARG A 402 -9.65 10.60 26.54
CA ARG A 402 -10.57 9.48 26.76
C ARG A 402 -10.53 8.98 28.20
N GLU A 403 -9.36 8.92 28.84
CA GLU A 403 -9.22 8.50 30.23
C GLU A 403 -9.72 9.57 31.21
N GLN A 404 -9.51 10.86 30.93
CA GLN A 404 -10.13 11.95 31.68
C GLN A 404 -11.65 11.95 31.49
N ALA A 405 -12.15 11.71 30.28
CA ALA A 405 -13.58 11.52 30.03
C ALA A 405 -14.12 10.25 30.69
N ARG A 406 -13.34 9.17 30.78
CA ARG A 406 -13.69 7.92 31.48
C ARG A 406 -13.76 8.15 32.99
N ILE A 407 -12.80 8.85 33.58
CA ILE A 407 -12.79 9.20 35.01
C ILE A 407 -13.89 10.22 35.34
N ALA A 408 -14.13 11.21 34.48
CA ALA A 408 -15.23 12.14 34.63
C ALA A 408 -16.59 11.43 34.52
N ALA A 409 -16.78 10.58 33.52
CA ALA A 409 -17.98 9.76 33.36
C ALA A 409 -18.12 8.68 34.43
N GLU A 410 -17.03 8.15 35.01
CA GLU A 410 -17.07 7.22 36.14
C GLU A 410 -17.41 7.95 37.44
N ALA A 411 -16.92 9.17 37.65
CA ALA A 411 -17.27 10.02 38.78
C ALA A 411 -18.71 10.56 38.68
N GLU A 412 -19.13 10.96 37.48
CA GLU A 412 -20.51 11.37 37.19
C GLU A 412 -21.46 10.17 37.25
N ALA A 413 -21.10 9.01 36.70
CA ALA A 413 -21.85 7.78 36.86
C ALA A 413 -21.83 7.26 38.30
N ARG A 414 -20.80 7.52 39.12
CA ARG A 414 -20.86 7.28 40.58
C ARG A 414 -21.82 8.21 41.26
N ARG A 415 -21.76 9.52 40.96
CA ARG A 415 -22.71 10.49 41.53
C ARG A 415 -24.14 10.14 41.15
N LEU A 416 -24.38 9.88 39.86
CA LEU A 416 -25.66 9.43 39.34
C LEU A 416 -26.04 8.08 39.93
N ALA A 417 -25.14 7.11 40.10
CA ALA A 417 -25.46 5.82 40.71
C ALA A 417 -25.62 5.87 42.23
N GLU A 418 -25.08 6.85 42.95
CA GLU A 418 -25.32 7.07 44.39
C GLU A 418 -26.63 7.84 44.61
N GLU A 419 -26.91 8.82 43.75
CA GLU A 419 -28.16 9.58 43.70
C GLU A 419 -29.33 8.69 43.22
N GLN A 420 -29.09 7.87 42.20
CA GLN A 420 -29.97 6.79 41.75
C GLN A 420 -29.96 5.58 42.69
N ALA A 421 -28.94 5.30 43.51
CA ALA A 421 -29.05 4.27 44.55
C ALA A 421 -29.92 4.76 45.71
N ARG A 422 -29.91 6.06 46.04
CA ARG A 422 -30.89 6.65 46.95
C ARG A 422 -32.29 6.61 46.36
N ILE A 423 -32.48 7.17 45.16
CA ILE A 423 -33.78 7.22 44.47
C ILE A 423 -34.29 5.81 44.19
N ALA A 424 -33.45 4.85 43.79
CA ALA A 424 -33.86 3.46 43.59
C ALA A 424 -34.06 2.71 44.90
N ALA A 425 -33.30 2.93 45.98
CA ALA A 425 -33.62 2.31 47.28
C ALA A 425 -34.96 2.83 47.86
N GLU A 426 -35.34 4.07 47.54
CA GLU A 426 -36.61 4.67 47.93
C GLU A 426 -37.76 4.24 46.99
N ALA A 427 -37.52 4.19 45.68
CA ALA A 427 -38.45 3.68 44.67
C ALA A 427 -38.67 2.17 44.78
N ILE A 428 -37.65 1.36 45.08
CA ILE A 428 -37.77 -0.08 45.38
C ILE A 428 -38.64 -0.26 46.62
N ARG A 429 -38.42 0.51 47.69
CA ARG A 429 -39.24 0.44 48.91
C ARG A 429 -40.72 0.71 48.61
N ASN A 430 -41.02 1.70 47.78
CA ASN A 430 -42.39 2.00 47.36
C ASN A 430 -42.92 0.92 46.40
N ALA A 431 -42.15 0.49 45.40
CA ALA A 431 -42.52 -0.49 44.38
C ALA A 431 -42.72 -1.92 44.92
N HIS A 432 -42.23 -2.22 46.12
CA HIS A 432 -42.43 -3.51 46.82
C HIS A 432 -43.43 -3.40 47.99
N THR A 433 -44.11 -2.25 48.16
CA THR A 433 -45.17 -2.07 49.16
C THR A 433 -46.55 -2.13 48.52
N PHE A 434 -47.24 -3.26 48.68
CA PHE A 434 -48.57 -3.52 48.13
C PHE A 434 -49.66 -3.12 49.12
N ARG A 435 -50.67 -2.36 48.68
CA ARG A 435 -51.71 -1.80 49.56
C ARG A 435 -53.10 -2.34 49.24
N ALA A 436 -53.79 -2.86 50.24
CA ALA A 436 -55.10 -3.48 50.12
C ALA A 436 -56.13 -2.86 51.10
N PRO A 437 -57.35 -2.52 50.66
CA PRO A 437 -58.43 -2.13 51.57
C PRO A 437 -58.91 -3.35 52.35
N GLY A 438 -58.94 -3.29 53.68
CA GLY A 438 -59.33 -4.42 54.52
C GLY A 438 -60.74 -4.93 54.22
N ALA A 439 -61.71 -4.02 54.11
CA ALA A 439 -63.11 -4.37 53.82
C ALA A 439 -63.31 -5.07 52.46
N ALA A 440 -62.53 -4.70 51.44
CA ALA A 440 -62.52 -5.41 50.15
C ALA A 440 -61.84 -6.79 50.29
N SER A 441 -60.72 -6.85 51.01
CA SER A 441 -59.95 -8.08 51.23
C SER A 441 -60.74 -9.15 52.00
N ALA A 442 -61.68 -8.75 52.86
CA ALA A 442 -62.52 -9.64 53.64
C ALA A 442 -63.78 -10.14 52.89
N THR A 443 -64.17 -9.50 51.79
CA THR A 443 -65.44 -9.79 51.09
C THR A 443 -65.26 -10.59 49.81
N GLY A 444 -64.10 -10.50 49.14
CA GLY A 444 -63.82 -11.29 47.94
C GLY A 444 -62.43 -11.07 47.34
N PRO A 445 -62.16 -11.67 46.17
CA PRO A 445 -60.89 -11.56 45.48
C PRO A 445 -60.63 -10.15 44.96
N LEU A 446 -59.38 -9.69 45.07
CA LEU A 446 -58.93 -8.40 44.54
C LEU A 446 -57.50 -8.46 44.01
N PHE A 447 -57.22 -7.54 43.08
CA PHE A 447 -55.88 -7.30 42.55
C PHE A 447 -55.29 -6.04 43.19
N MET A 448 -54.03 -6.13 43.61
CA MET A 448 -53.28 -5.02 44.21
C MET A 448 -51.93 -4.81 43.51
N THR A 449 -51.50 -3.56 43.44
CA THR A 449 -50.19 -3.15 42.91
C THR A 449 -49.49 -2.27 43.94
N SER A 450 -48.22 -1.92 43.70
CA SER A 450 -47.53 -0.90 44.49
C SER A 450 -48.09 0.52 44.30
N ALA A 451 -48.77 0.78 43.18
CA ALA A 451 -49.54 2.01 42.96
C ALA A 451 -50.90 2.01 43.68
N GLY A 452 -51.28 0.91 44.35
CA GLY A 452 -52.54 0.74 45.07
C GLY A 452 -53.41 -0.40 44.52
N ALA A 453 -54.65 -0.51 45.03
CA ALA A 453 -55.58 -1.55 44.62
C ALA A 453 -56.15 -1.26 43.22
N VAL A 454 -56.28 -2.29 42.37
CA VAL A 454 -56.83 -2.12 41.02
C VAL A 454 -58.30 -1.72 41.10
N ALA A 455 -58.70 -0.71 40.33
CA ALA A 455 -60.04 -0.13 40.32
C ALA A 455 -61.08 -1.06 39.65
N VAL A 456 -61.40 -2.17 40.30
CA VAL A 456 -62.42 -3.12 39.86
C VAL A 456 -63.81 -2.57 40.18
N VAL A 457 -64.67 -2.42 39.16
CA VAL A 457 -66.08 -2.04 39.36
C VAL A 457 -66.78 -3.10 40.20
N GLU A 458 -67.59 -2.71 41.19
CA GLU A 458 -68.16 -3.60 42.22
C GLU A 458 -68.78 -4.90 41.67
N ALA A 459 -69.55 -4.80 40.58
CA ALA A 459 -70.14 -5.95 39.89
C ALA A 459 -69.10 -6.97 39.37
N ALA A 460 -67.92 -6.52 38.93
CA ALA A 460 -66.86 -7.37 38.42
C ALA A 460 -66.08 -8.10 39.52
N SER A 461 -66.09 -7.60 40.76
CA SER A 461 -65.53 -8.32 41.93
C SER A 461 -66.36 -9.58 42.24
N ALA A 462 -67.68 -9.45 42.26
CA ALA A 462 -68.59 -10.60 42.39
C ALA A 462 -68.43 -11.60 41.23
N SER A 463 -68.27 -11.12 39.98
CA SER A 463 -67.97 -11.99 38.83
C SER A 463 -66.61 -12.69 38.95
N LEU A 464 -65.59 -12.04 39.52
CA LEU A 464 -64.28 -12.65 39.78
C LEU A 464 -64.36 -13.75 40.85
N GLN A 465 -65.11 -13.53 41.94
CA GLN A 465 -65.37 -14.56 42.97
C GLN A 465 -66.12 -15.76 42.39
N ALA A 466 -67.12 -15.50 41.55
CA ALA A 466 -67.84 -16.56 40.82
C ALA A 466 -66.90 -17.35 39.88
N ALA A 467 -66.03 -16.67 39.13
CA ALA A 467 -65.07 -17.32 38.23
C ALA A 467 -64.05 -18.19 38.99
N VAL A 468 -63.51 -17.72 40.12
CA VAL A 468 -62.61 -18.49 40.99
C VAL A 468 -63.31 -19.74 41.54
N ARG A 469 -64.50 -19.58 42.13
CA ARG A 469 -65.29 -20.72 42.66
C ARG A 469 -65.72 -21.69 41.57
N SER A 470 -66.03 -21.21 40.37
CA SER A 470 -66.38 -22.02 39.20
C SER A 470 -65.20 -22.83 38.68
N ALA A 471 -64.00 -22.23 38.58
CA ALA A 471 -62.77 -22.93 38.25
C ALA A 471 -62.44 -24.05 39.26
N ILE A 472 -62.59 -23.76 40.56
CA ILE A 472 -62.39 -24.73 41.65
C ILE A 472 -63.42 -25.87 41.56
N ALA A 473 -64.70 -25.57 41.38
CA ALA A 473 -65.75 -26.58 41.23
C ALA A 473 -65.52 -27.47 40.00
N GLY A 474 -65.12 -26.88 38.86
CA GLY A 474 -64.74 -27.61 37.66
C GLY A 474 -63.58 -28.57 37.91
N LEU A 475 -62.46 -28.07 38.43
CA LEU A 475 -61.28 -28.87 38.77
C LEU A 475 -61.57 -29.93 39.85
N GLY A 476 -62.43 -29.62 40.82
CA GLY A 476 -62.90 -30.54 41.86
C GLY A 476 -63.66 -31.72 41.26
N SER A 477 -64.57 -31.44 40.32
CA SER A 477 -65.41 -32.44 39.64
C SER A 477 -64.65 -33.43 38.75
N LEU A 478 -63.41 -33.10 38.34
CA LEU A 478 -62.54 -33.99 37.59
C LEU A 478 -62.10 -35.18 38.47
N ALA A 479 -62.75 -36.33 38.23
CA ALA A 479 -62.35 -37.62 38.77
C ALA A 479 -60.91 -37.96 38.37
N ALA A 480 -60.16 -38.57 39.29
CA ALA A 480 -58.74 -38.89 39.15
C ALA A 480 -58.48 -40.00 38.11
N SER A 481 -58.57 -39.64 36.83
CA SER A 481 -58.33 -40.51 35.70
C SER A 481 -56.83 -40.59 35.39
N VAL A 482 -56.23 -41.73 35.77
CA VAL A 482 -54.80 -42.00 35.60
C VAL A 482 -54.44 -42.00 34.11
N GLY A 483 -53.78 -40.93 33.64
CA GLY A 483 -53.24 -40.83 32.27
C GLY A 483 -53.50 -39.50 31.55
N ALA A 484 -54.39 -38.65 32.06
CA ALA A 484 -54.55 -37.28 31.54
C ALA A 484 -53.52 -36.33 32.18
N GLY A 485 -53.01 -35.37 31.41
CA GLY A 485 -52.17 -34.28 31.93
C GLY A 485 -52.95 -33.34 32.85
N ALA A 486 -52.26 -32.63 33.74
CA ALA A 486 -52.90 -31.74 34.71
C ALA A 486 -53.79 -30.70 34.02
N VAL A 487 -54.95 -30.41 34.60
CA VAL A 487 -55.91 -29.43 34.10
C VAL A 487 -55.84 -28.17 34.94
N VAL A 488 -55.91 -26.99 34.31
CA VAL A 488 -56.00 -25.70 35.00
C VAL A 488 -57.32 -25.02 34.67
N GLY A 489 -57.90 -24.34 35.66
CA GLY A 489 -59.11 -23.54 35.51
C GLY A 489 -58.75 -22.07 35.52
N VAL A 490 -58.91 -21.38 34.40
CA VAL A 490 -58.62 -19.94 34.29
C VAL A 490 -59.73 -19.16 34.98
N SER A 491 -59.37 -18.17 35.80
CA SER A 491 -60.33 -17.33 36.54
C SER A 491 -60.32 -15.87 36.07
N ALA A 492 -59.18 -15.34 35.61
CA ALA A 492 -59.09 -13.98 35.10
C ALA A 492 -57.97 -13.76 34.07
N LEU A 493 -58.17 -12.77 33.19
CA LEU A 493 -57.15 -12.14 32.37
C LEU A 493 -56.89 -10.72 32.88
N VAL A 494 -55.62 -10.34 33.01
CA VAL A 494 -55.17 -9.03 33.46
C VAL A 494 -54.43 -8.34 32.32
N TYR A 495 -54.96 -7.19 31.89
CA TYR A 495 -54.37 -6.37 30.83
C TYR A 495 -54.00 -4.98 31.35
N SER A 496 -52.78 -4.53 31.05
CA SER A 496 -52.31 -3.16 31.32
C SER A 496 -52.24 -2.35 30.03
N SER A 497 -52.69 -1.09 30.08
CA SER A 497 -52.73 -0.22 28.90
C SER A 497 -51.33 0.30 28.53
N LYS A 498 -50.94 0.18 27.25
CA LYS A 498 -49.58 0.51 26.77
C LYS A 498 -49.33 2.02 26.52
N LEU A 499 -50.13 2.90 27.12
CA LEU A 499 -50.13 4.33 26.81
C LEU A 499 -49.25 5.17 27.75
N GLY A 500 -47.93 5.00 27.60
CA GLY A 500 -47.08 6.18 27.42
C GLY A 500 -46.43 6.88 28.63
N ASN A 501 -45.95 6.17 29.65
CA ASN A 501 -44.95 6.73 30.59
C ASN A 501 -43.89 5.75 31.13
N GLY A 502 -43.91 4.46 30.79
CA GLY A 502 -42.82 3.50 31.08
C GLY A 502 -42.75 3.00 32.54
N GLU A 503 -43.35 3.70 33.50
CA GLU A 503 -43.52 3.23 34.87
C GLU A 503 -44.62 2.16 34.95
N LEU A 504 -44.24 0.93 34.63
CA LEU A 504 -45.10 -0.25 34.67
C LEU A 504 -45.22 -0.79 36.11
N PRO A 505 -46.41 -0.85 36.71
CA PRO A 505 -46.69 -1.80 37.77
C PRO A 505 -46.89 -3.18 37.14
N ASP A 506 -45.83 -3.73 36.54
CA ASP A 506 -45.80 -5.11 36.05
C ASP A 506 -46.00 -6.11 37.21
N ARG A 507 -45.72 -5.68 38.44
CA ARG A 507 -45.94 -6.46 39.66
C ARG A 507 -47.31 -6.16 40.25
N TYR A 508 -48.22 -7.12 40.10
CA TYR A 508 -49.44 -7.23 40.88
C TYR A 508 -49.38 -8.43 41.84
N ALA A 509 -50.23 -8.38 42.86
CA ALA A 509 -50.63 -9.54 43.65
C ALA A 509 -52.14 -9.74 43.55
N PHE A 510 -52.58 -11.00 43.61
CA PHE A 510 -53.99 -11.38 43.72
C PHE A 510 -54.21 -11.93 45.13
N SER A 511 -55.14 -11.34 45.87
CA SER A 511 -55.55 -11.79 47.21
C SER A 511 -57.00 -12.23 47.18
N THR A 512 -57.34 -13.31 47.89
CA THR A 512 -58.71 -13.78 48.09
C THR A 512 -58.86 -14.36 49.50
N PRO A 513 -60.06 -14.29 50.12
CA PRO A 513 -60.35 -15.04 51.34
C PRO A 513 -59.99 -16.51 51.17
N LEU A 514 -59.31 -17.12 52.16
CA LEU A 514 -58.84 -18.50 52.04
C LEU A 514 -59.99 -19.51 51.82
N SER A 515 -61.17 -19.20 52.36
CA SER A 515 -62.41 -19.96 52.16
C SER A 515 -62.94 -19.96 50.71
N ASP A 516 -62.52 -19.03 49.85
CA ASP A 516 -62.82 -19.08 48.42
C ASP A 516 -61.98 -20.13 47.67
N LEU A 517 -60.82 -20.52 48.21
CA LEU A 517 -59.92 -21.54 47.66
C LEU A 517 -60.06 -22.91 48.34
N ALA A 518 -60.30 -22.92 49.65
CA ALA A 518 -60.43 -24.11 50.46
C ALA A 518 -61.53 -23.91 51.53
N PRO A 519 -62.82 -24.12 51.20
CA PRO A 519 -63.94 -23.80 52.08
C PRO A 519 -64.01 -24.68 53.35
N ASP A 520 -63.59 -25.95 53.26
CA ASP A 520 -63.63 -26.93 54.36
C ASP A 520 -62.34 -26.94 55.21
N PHE A 521 -61.55 -25.86 55.17
CA PHE A 521 -60.17 -25.84 55.66
C PHE A 521 -60.05 -25.32 57.11
N ALA A 522 -59.74 -26.22 58.05
CA ALA A 522 -59.73 -25.93 59.48
C ALA A 522 -58.43 -26.29 60.28
N PRO A 523 -57.19 -26.09 59.76
CA PRO A 523 -55.97 -26.18 60.58
C PRO A 523 -55.77 -24.94 61.47
N ASP A 524 -54.97 -25.06 62.53
CA ASP A 524 -54.55 -23.90 63.35
C ASP A 524 -53.46 -23.08 62.62
N LEU A 525 -53.90 -22.13 61.80
CA LEU A 525 -53.03 -21.26 61.03
C LEU A 525 -52.22 -20.30 61.91
N HIS A 526 -52.66 -19.96 63.13
CA HIS A 526 -51.88 -19.10 64.03
C HIS A 526 -50.65 -19.85 64.57
N ALA A 527 -50.82 -21.12 64.98
CA ALA A 527 -49.71 -21.95 65.41
C ALA A 527 -48.70 -22.21 64.28
N ILE A 528 -49.19 -22.49 63.06
CA ILE A 528 -48.32 -22.71 61.89
C ILE A 528 -47.55 -21.43 61.53
N ALA A 529 -48.20 -20.26 61.53
CA ALA A 529 -47.56 -18.98 61.28
C ALA A 529 -46.47 -18.65 62.32
N ALA A 530 -46.74 -18.91 63.61
CA ALA A 530 -45.77 -18.69 64.69
C ALA A 530 -44.55 -19.63 64.61
N ALA A 531 -44.71 -20.80 63.99
CA ALA A 531 -43.61 -21.73 63.69
C ALA A 531 -42.88 -21.43 62.35
N GLY A 532 -43.36 -20.46 61.56
CA GLY A 532 -42.85 -20.20 60.20
C GLY A 532 -43.13 -21.32 59.20
N GLY A 533 -44.18 -22.12 59.46
CA GLY A 533 -44.47 -23.35 58.73
C GLY A 533 -45.22 -23.17 57.40
N THR A 534 -45.41 -24.30 56.73
CA THR A 534 -46.25 -24.44 55.53
C THR A 534 -47.56 -25.17 55.85
N VAL A 535 -48.53 -25.05 54.94
CA VAL A 535 -49.78 -25.80 54.98
C VAL A 535 -50.18 -26.24 53.57
N ASP A 536 -50.72 -27.44 53.43
CA ASP A 536 -51.09 -28.01 52.13
C ASP A 536 -52.47 -27.53 51.68
N LEU A 537 -52.54 -26.84 50.53
CA LEU A 537 -53.79 -26.44 49.89
C LEU A 537 -54.14 -27.37 48.72
N PRO A 538 -55.42 -27.78 48.55
CA PRO A 538 -55.87 -28.60 47.41
C PRO A 538 -55.91 -27.82 46.09
N PHE A 539 -55.93 -26.49 46.17
CA PHE A 539 -55.88 -25.58 45.03
C PHE A 539 -54.91 -24.44 45.31
N ARG A 540 -54.12 -24.06 44.30
CA ARG A 540 -53.23 -22.89 44.30
C ARG A 540 -53.50 -22.04 43.07
N VAL A 541 -53.09 -20.78 43.11
CA VAL A 541 -53.26 -19.81 42.03
C VAL A 541 -51.89 -19.34 41.56
N SER A 542 -51.67 -19.35 40.25
CA SER A 542 -50.45 -18.86 39.60
C SER A 542 -50.81 -17.97 38.40
N SER A 543 -49.82 -17.29 37.82
CA SER A 543 -49.97 -16.45 36.62
C SER A 543 -49.03 -16.89 35.51
N LYS A 544 -49.42 -16.62 34.25
CA LYS A 544 -48.58 -16.86 33.07
C LYS A 544 -48.85 -15.79 32.01
N THR A 545 -47.84 -15.43 31.21
CA THR A 545 -48.07 -14.58 30.04
C THR A 545 -48.70 -15.38 28.90
N ASP A 546 -49.79 -14.88 28.33
CA ASP A 546 -50.54 -15.52 27.24
C ASP A 546 -49.84 -15.42 25.85
N ALA A 547 -50.54 -15.77 24.77
CA ALA A 547 -50.04 -15.61 23.41
C ALA A 547 -49.82 -14.14 23.00
N ASN A 548 -50.64 -13.21 23.50
CA ASN A 548 -50.69 -11.80 23.13
C ASN A 548 -49.79 -10.88 23.98
N GLY A 549 -49.34 -11.35 25.15
CA GLY A 549 -48.55 -10.59 26.11
C GLY A 549 -49.36 -10.00 27.27
N GLN A 550 -50.53 -10.57 27.58
CA GLN A 550 -51.35 -10.30 28.76
C GLN A 550 -51.02 -11.32 29.86
N SER A 551 -51.28 -10.99 31.12
CA SER A 551 -51.06 -11.93 32.24
C SER A 551 -52.37 -12.66 32.55
N GLU A 552 -52.34 -13.99 32.53
CA GLU A 552 -53.49 -14.85 32.77
C GLU A 552 -53.36 -15.49 34.16
N VAL A 553 -54.37 -15.31 35.01
CA VAL A 553 -54.46 -15.90 36.35
C VAL A 553 -55.32 -17.15 36.31
N PHE A 554 -54.75 -18.25 36.81
CA PHE A 554 -55.38 -19.56 36.75
C PHE A 554 -55.22 -20.32 38.06
N VAL A 555 -56.28 -21.06 38.41
CA VAL A 555 -56.33 -21.99 39.53
C VAL A 555 -55.82 -23.35 39.06
N VAL A 556 -55.06 -24.02 39.93
CA VAL A 556 -54.41 -25.31 39.70
C VAL A 556 -54.82 -26.25 40.83
N LYS A 557 -55.26 -27.47 40.50
CA LYS A 557 -55.46 -28.56 41.46
C LYS A 557 -54.09 -29.13 41.82
N THR A 558 -53.76 -29.16 43.11
CA THR A 558 -52.47 -29.70 43.57
C THR A 558 -52.53 -31.22 43.65
N ASP A 559 -51.37 -31.88 43.54
CA ASP A 559 -51.24 -33.34 43.67
C ASP A 559 -50.10 -33.76 44.61
N GLY A 560 -49.34 -32.80 45.15
CA GLY A 560 -48.20 -33.03 46.04
C GLY A 560 -47.04 -33.77 45.36
N ARG A 561 -46.96 -33.78 44.02
CA ARG A 561 -46.00 -34.64 43.30
C ARG A 561 -45.47 -34.08 41.97
N ASN A 562 -46.34 -33.49 41.17
CA ASN A 562 -45.99 -32.66 40.01
C ASN A 562 -46.26 -31.17 40.33
N ILE A 563 -47.21 -30.93 41.23
CA ILE A 563 -47.75 -29.62 41.60
C ILE A 563 -47.76 -29.56 43.13
N PRO A 564 -46.77 -28.90 43.76
CA PRO A 564 -46.63 -28.87 45.21
C PRO A 564 -47.88 -28.32 45.89
N SER A 565 -48.33 -28.97 46.97
CA SER A 565 -49.47 -28.55 47.77
C SER A 565 -49.12 -27.51 48.84
N ALA A 566 -47.88 -27.52 49.35
CA ALA A 566 -47.43 -26.71 50.48
C ALA A 566 -47.30 -25.21 50.14
N VAL A 567 -48.02 -24.36 50.89
CA VAL A 567 -48.00 -22.89 50.85
C VAL A 567 -47.48 -22.34 52.18
N ARG A 568 -46.69 -21.27 52.17
CA ARG A 568 -46.11 -20.66 53.39
C ARG A 568 -47.18 -19.91 54.18
N VAL A 569 -47.19 -20.05 55.52
CA VAL A 569 -48.12 -19.31 56.39
C VAL A 569 -47.38 -18.16 57.09
N VAL A 570 -47.90 -16.93 56.97
CA VAL A 570 -47.26 -15.70 57.48
C VAL A 570 -48.23 -14.92 58.36
N ALA A 571 -47.80 -14.56 59.56
CA ALA A 571 -48.59 -13.70 60.45
C ALA A 571 -48.44 -12.23 60.04
N ALA A 572 -49.56 -11.51 59.97
CA ALA A 572 -49.57 -10.05 59.85
C ALA A 572 -49.46 -9.41 61.24
N SER A 573 -48.62 -8.38 61.39
CA SER A 573 -48.47 -7.60 62.62
C SER A 573 -49.14 -6.23 62.49
N TYR A 574 -49.61 -5.65 63.59
CA TYR A 574 -50.22 -4.33 63.58
C TYR A 574 -49.16 -3.23 63.71
N ASP A 575 -49.09 -2.34 62.72
CA ASP A 575 -48.26 -1.13 62.76
C ASP A 575 -49.07 0.04 63.32
N ALA A 576 -48.81 0.36 64.58
CA ALA A 576 -49.49 1.43 65.30
C ALA A 576 -49.06 2.85 64.89
N GLU A 577 -47.92 3.03 64.20
CA GLU A 577 -47.53 4.33 63.64
C GLU A 577 -48.31 4.63 62.35
N ARG A 578 -48.58 3.58 61.56
CA ARG A 578 -49.18 3.67 60.21
C ARG A 578 -50.66 3.30 60.18
N ASN A 579 -51.21 2.82 61.30
CA ASN A 579 -52.60 2.37 61.45
C ASN A 579 -53.00 1.35 60.37
N VAL A 580 -52.14 0.36 60.14
CA VAL A 580 -52.33 -0.73 59.17
C VAL A 580 -51.79 -2.06 59.72
N TYR A 581 -52.35 -3.17 59.26
CA TYR A 581 -51.67 -4.46 59.40
C TYR A 581 -50.61 -4.58 58.31
N THR A 582 -49.42 -5.07 58.66
CA THR A 582 -48.31 -5.28 57.74
C THR A 582 -47.86 -6.75 57.76
N ALA A 583 -47.50 -7.30 56.61
CA ALA A 583 -46.85 -8.60 56.50
C ALA A 583 -45.68 -8.47 55.53
N THR A 584 -44.49 -8.87 55.96
CA THR A 584 -43.27 -8.79 55.16
C THR A 584 -42.86 -10.19 54.74
N THR A 585 -42.71 -10.44 53.44
CA THR A 585 -42.22 -11.73 52.94
C THR A 585 -40.72 -11.90 53.20
N THR A 586 -40.26 -13.14 53.28
CA THR A 586 -38.83 -13.48 53.44
C THR A 586 -38.05 -13.44 52.11
N ASP A 587 -38.59 -12.76 51.10
CA ASP A 587 -37.98 -12.65 49.77
C ASP A 587 -36.79 -11.68 49.77
N VAL A 588 -36.01 -11.68 48.69
CA VAL A 588 -34.93 -10.71 48.46
C VAL A 588 -35.15 -10.04 47.09
N PRO A 589 -35.47 -8.73 47.03
CA PRO A 589 -35.85 -7.86 48.15
C PRO A 589 -37.19 -8.29 48.78
N PRO A 590 -37.38 -8.06 50.10
CA PRO A 590 -38.62 -8.43 50.78
C PRO A 590 -39.79 -7.58 50.29
N ARG A 591 -40.97 -8.21 50.14
CA ARG A 591 -42.21 -7.52 49.78
C ARG A 591 -43.00 -7.20 51.04
N THR A 592 -43.53 -5.98 51.13
CA THR A 592 -44.38 -5.54 52.24
C THR A 592 -45.82 -5.47 51.74
N LEU A 593 -46.71 -6.27 52.32
CA LEU A 593 -48.15 -6.18 52.11
C LEU A 593 -48.77 -5.40 53.27
N THR A 594 -49.66 -4.45 52.99
CA THR A 594 -50.35 -3.65 54.02
C THR A 594 -51.86 -3.63 53.83
N TRP A 595 -52.62 -3.86 54.91
CA TRP A 595 -54.08 -3.82 54.95
C TRP A 595 -54.59 -2.75 55.90
N THR A 596 -55.60 -1.99 55.47
CA THR A 596 -56.33 -1.09 56.39
C THR A 596 -57.18 -1.92 57.38
N PRO A 597 -57.24 -1.57 58.67
CA PRO A 597 -58.05 -2.30 59.65
C PRO A 597 -59.55 -2.20 59.35
N ILE A 598 -60.30 -3.25 59.72
CA ILE A 598 -61.78 -3.21 59.79
C ILE A 598 -62.20 -2.83 61.22
N VAL A 599 -61.54 -3.43 62.22
CA VAL A 599 -61.62 -3.06 63.64
C VAL A 599 -60.23 -2.63 64.10
N ASN A 600 -60.15 -1.63 64.99
CA ASN A 600 -58.85 -1.14 65.47
C ASN A 600 -58.47 -1.78 66.82
N PRO A 601 -57.27 -2.38 66.96
CA PRO A 601 -56.81 -2.92 68.23
C PRO A 601 -56.80 -1.86 69.35
N GLY A 602 -57.56 -2.10 70.42
CA GLY A 602 -57.51 -1.30 71.64
C GLY A 602 -58.58 -0.21 71.82
N ASN A 603 -59.59 -0.07 70.94
CA ASN A 603 -60.75 0.79 71.22
C ASN A 603 -62.09 0.02 71.25
N SER A 604 -62.69 -0.09 72.44
CA SER A 604 -64.02 -0.70 72.66
C SER A 604 -65.17 0.20 72.19
N SER A 605 -65.12 0.68 70.95
CA SER A 605 -66.02 1.70 70.40
C SER A 605 -66.88 1.13 69.27
N THR A 606 -68.21 1.20 69.41
CA THR A 606 -69.18 0.66 68.45
C THR A 606 -69.45 1.60 67.27
N THR A 607 -68.42 2.30 66.80
CA THR A 607 -68.47 3.25 65.69
C THR A 607 -67.34 2.96 64.70
N SER A 608 -67.68 2.79 63.41
CA SER A 608 -66.72 2.53 62.35
C SER A 608 -65.64 3.63 62.29
N PRO A 609 -64.36 3.31 62.00
CA PRO A 609 -63.27 4.28 62.02
C PRO A 609 -63.53 5.52 61.15
N ALA A 610 -63.50 6.70 61.77
CA ALA A 610 -63.63 7.97 61.08
C ALA A 610 -62.34 8.29 60.32
N GLY A 611 -62.30 7.90 59.04
CA GLY A 611 -61.13 8.00 58.18
C GLY A 611 -60.38 6.67 58.08
N GLN A 612 -60.86 5.77 57.23
CA GLN A 612 -59.94 4.81 56.62
C GLN A 612 -58.93 5.59 55.76
N PRO A 613 -57.63 5.23 55.77
CA PRO A 613 -56.68 5.78 54.81
C PRO A 613 -57.12 5.41 53.39
N ASP A 614 -57.30 6.41 52.52
CA ASP A 614 -57.60 6.17 51.11
C ASP A 614 -56.46 5.36 50.48
N VAL A 615 -56.74 4.10 50.16
CA VAL A 615 -55.86 3.28 49.32
C VAL A 615 -56.04 3.77 47.89
N PRO A 616 -54.98 4.26 47.21
CA PRO A 616 -55.13 4.79 45.86
C PRO A 616 -55.71 3.73 44.91
N ALA A 617 -56.68 4.14 44.09
CA ALA A 617 -57.31 3.27 43.10
C ALA A 617 -56.51 3.29 41.80
N TYR A 618 -55.83 2.18 41.47
CA TYR A 618 -55.06 2.06 40.24
C TYR A 618 -55.96 1.73 39.05
N THR A 619 -56.07 2.66 38.11
CA THR A 619 -56.97 2.58 36.94
C THR A 619 -56.28 2.15 35.63
N GLY A 620 -54.96 1.93 35.63
CA GLY A 620 -54.19 1.64 34.42
C GLY A 620 -54.27 0.20 33.89
N ALA A 621 -54.90 -0.70 34.65
CA ALA A 621 -55.13 -2.10 34.30
C ALA A 621 -56.61 -2.48 34.38
N THR A 622 -57.02 -3.38 33.48
CA THR A 622 -58.35 -3.96 33.39
C THR A 622 -58.28 -5.45 33.72
N VAL A 623 -59.14 -5.88 34.65
CA VAL A 623 -59.34 -7.30 34.98
C VAL A 623 -60.58 -7.79 34.25
N ILE A 624 -60.45 -8.90 33.51
CA ILE A 624 -61.54 -9.55 32.78
C ILE A 624 -61.73 -10.94 33.39
N PRO A 625 -62.81 -11.19 34.15
CA PRO A 625 -63.15 -12.53 34.62
C PRO A 625 -63.35 -13.50 33.45
N VAL A 626 -62.82 -14.70 33.56
CA VAL A 626 -62.97 -15.78 32.56
C VAL A 626 -63.73 -16.92 33.22
N GLU A 627 -64.94 -17.18 32.75
CA GLU A 627 -65.80 -18.20 33.36
C GLU A 627 -65.47 -19.61 32.84
N GLY A 628 -65.11 -20.52 33.75
CA GLY A 628 -65.11 -21.97 33.52
C GLY A 628 -64.14 -22.53 32.47
N ARG A 629 -63.17 -21.75 31.97
CA ARG A 629 -62.22 -22.24 30.95
C ARG A 629 -61.22 -23.23 31.54
N LEU A 630 -61.31 -24.50 31.12
CA LEU A 630 -60.37 -25.57 31.46
C LEU A 630 -59.34 -25.76 30.33
N ASP A 631 -58.05 -25.55 30.62
CA ASP A 631 -56.94 -25.82 29.70
C ASP A 631 -56.13 -27.05 30.15
N SER A 632 -55.48 -27.75 29.20
CA SER A 632 -54.65 -28.95 29.48
C SER A 632 -53.14 -28.65 29.54
N PHE A 633 -52.47 -28.92 30.67
CA PHE A 633 -51.03 -28.73 30.87
C PHE A 633 -50.22 -29.91 30.28
N PRO A 634 -49.40 -29.63 29.26
CA PRO A 634 -47.96 -29.89 29.36
C PRO A 634 -47.17 -28.57 29.32
N GLY A 635 -47.83 -27.48 28.92
CA GLY A 635 -47.41 -26.08 29.06
C GLY A 635 -47.86 -25.42 30.37
N VAL A 636 -48.25 -26.28 31.35
CA VAL A 636 -47.95 -26.77 34.18
C VAL A 636 -46.70 -27.56 34.85
N PHE A 637 -45.59 -26.82 35.07
CA PHE A 637 -44.22 -27.18 35.49
C PHE A 637 -43.36 -25.90 35.35
N GLU A 638 -43.58 -25.10 34.28
CA GLU A 638 -42.95 -23.77 34.10
C GLU A 638 -43.58 -22.66 34.96
N ALA A 639 -44.69 -22.92 35.64
CA ALA A 639 -45.40 -21.95 36.47
C ALA A 639 -44.80 -21.90 37.88
N GLY A 640 -44.33 -20.74 38.31
CA GLY A 640 -43.93 -20.50 39.70
C GLY A 640 -45.14 -20.36 40.62
N PHE A 641 -44.97 -20.79 41.87
CA PHE A 641 -45.86 -20.44 42.97
C PHE A 641 -45.09 -19.51 43.93
N ASP A 642 -45.60 -18.30 44.07
CA ASP A 642 -45.06 -17.22 44.89
C ASP A 642 -46.19 -16.68 45.78
N ASP A 643 -46.62 -17.56 46.68
CA ASP A 643 -47.90 -17.51 47.38
C ASP A 643 -47.79 -17.79 48.88
N TYR A 644 -48.74 -17.20 49.62
CA TYR A 644 -48.75 -17.14 51.08
C TYR A 644 -50.18 -17.20 51.61
N VAL A 645 -50.37 -17.94 52.70
CA VAL A 645 -51.55 -17.83 53.56
C VAL A 645 -51.23 -16.80 54.65
N LEU A 646 -51.99 -15.72 54.69
CA LEU A 646 -51.79 -14.59 55.58
C LEU A 646 -52.79 -14.66 56.74
N VAL A 647 -52.28 -14.57 57.96
CA VAL A 647 -53.05 -14.74 59.20
C VAL A 647 -53.02 -13.44 59.99
N PHE A 648 -54.18 -12.82 60.14
CA PHE A 648 -54.34 -11.59 60.92
C PHE A 648 -54.63 -11.89 62.40
N PRO A 649 -54.32 -10.98 63.34
CA PRO A 649 -54.77 -11.07 64.72
C PRO A 649 -56.31 -11.20 64.81
N GLN A 650 -56.81 -11.96 65.78
CA GLN A 650 -58.24 -12.32 65.88
C GLN A 650 -59.16 -11.11 66.12
N ASP A 651 -58.61 -10.02 66.65
CA ASP A 651 -59.26 -8.74 66.90
C ASP A 651 -59.33 -7.80 65.68
N SER A 652 -58.67 -8.15 64.56
CA SER A 652 -58.61 -7.32 63.34
C SER A 652 -59.93 -7.23 62.55
N GLY A 653 -60.79 -8.23 62.68
CA GLY A 653 -61.95 -8.44 61.80
C GLY A 653 -61.62 -8.94 60.39
N LEU A 654 -60.35 -9.26 60.08
CA LEU A 654 -59.92 -9.78 58.78
C LEU A 654 -59.85 -11.32 58.77
N PRO A 655 -60.43 -12.02 57.79
CA PRO A 655 -60.26 -13.46 57.64
C PRO A 655 -58.84 -13.80 57.14
N PRO A 656 -58.37 -15.05 57.32
CA PRO A 656 -57.15 -15.51 56.66
C PRO A 656 -57.27 -15.39 55.14
N ASN A 657 -56.28 -14.76 54.51
CA ASN A 657 -56.27 -14.49 53.07
C ASN A 657 -55.17 -15.27 52.38
N TYR A 658 -55.50 -15.92 51.26
CA TYR A 658 -54.48 -16.42 50.34
C TYR A 658 -54.07 -15.27 49.41
N THR A 659 -52.77 -14.98 49.34
CA THR A 659 -52.21 -14.02 48.38
C THR A 659 -51.13 -14.68 47.54
N MET A 660 -51.24 -14.53 46.22
CA MET A 660 -50.17 -14.85 45.26
C MET A 660 -49.62 -13.58 44.64
N PHE A 661 -48.34 -13.58 44.29
CA PHE A 661 -47.72 -12.59 43.42
C PHE A 661 -47.66 -13.12 41.98
N ARG A 662 -47.64 -12.21 41.00
CA ARG A 662 -47.33 -12.54 39.60
C ARG A 662 -45.98 -13.27 39.52
N ASP A 663 -45.89 -14.33 38.70
CA ASP A 663 -44.63 -15.08 38.50
C ASP A 663 -43.52 -14.14 37.99
N ARG A 664 -42.36 -14.11 38.66
CA ARG A 664 -41.18 -13.31 38.26
C ARG A 664 -40.71 -13.62 36.84
N ARG A 665 -41.07 -14.77 36.24
CA ARG A 665 -40.85 -15.08 34.81
C ARG A 665 -41.60 -14.15 33.86
N GLU A 666 -42.63 -13.46 34.32
CA GLU A 666 -43.37 -12.46 33.55
C GLU A 666 -42.80 -11.03 33.65
N ASP A 667 -41.95 -10.75 34.64
CA ASP A 667 -41.34 -9.42 34.81
C ASP A 667 -40.35 -9.10 33.67
N PRO A 668 -40.22 -7.82 33.27
CA PRO A 668 -39.08 -7.38 32.48
C PRO A 668 -37.77 -7.54 33.25
N GLY A 669 -36.68 -7.85 32.55
CA GLY A 669 -35.37 -8.02 33.16
C GLY A 669 -34.23 -7.85 32.17
N VAL A 670 -33.05 -7.52 32.69
CA VAL A 670 -31.81 -7.45 31.91
C VAL A 670 -31.05 -8.76 32.10
N ALA A 671 -30.64 -9.39 30.99
CA ALA A 671 -29.87 -10.64 31.09
C ALA A 671 -28.46 -10.38 31.66
N SER A 672 -28.06 -11.22 32.61
CA SER A 672 -26.83 -11.12 33.38
C SER A 672 -26.07 -12.46 33.39
N GLY A 673 -24.96 -12.55 34.13
CA GLY A 673 -24.09 -13.74 34.18
C GLY A 673 -23.07 -13.81 33.03
N VAL A 674 -22.04 -14.62 33.21
CA VAL A 674 -20.90 -14.77 32.27
C VAL A 674 -21.03 -15.95 31.32
N GLY A 675 -21.81 -16.97 31.68
CA GLY A 675 -21.83 -18.27 31.01
C GLY A 675 -20.57 -19.08 31.28
N GLN A 676 -20.51 -20.29 30.71
CA GLN A 676 -19.37 -21.19 30.86
C GLN A 676 -18.75 -21.52 29.50
N ALA A 677 -17.43 -21.75 29.49
CA ALA A 677 -16.75 -22.28 28.31
C ALA A 677 -17.17 -23.74 28.09
N VAL A 678 -17.82 -24.00 26.96
CA VAL A 678 -18.25 -25.36 26.56
C VAL A 678 -17.39 -25.83 25.39
N SER A 679 -17.21 -27.14 25.23
CA SER A 679 -16.52 -27.71 24.07
C SER A 679 -17.05 -29.10 23.74
N GLY A 680 -16.97 -29.49 22.47
CA GLY A 680 -17.57 -30.73 21.98
C GLY A 680 -19.11 -30.69 22.00
N ASN A 681 -19.74 -31.82 22.33
CA ASN A 681 -21.20 -31.95 22.37
C ASN A 681 -21.78 -31.25 23.61
N TRP A 682 -22.15 -29.98 23.46
CA TRP A 682 -22.63 -29.11 24.53
C TRP A 682 -23.87 -29.67 25.24
N LEU A 683 -24.86 -30.15 24.49
CA LEU A 683 -26.08 -30.75 25.05
C LEU A 683 -25.90 -32.21 25.48
N GLY A 684 -24.67 -32.73 25.53
CA GLY A 684 -24.35 -34.05 26.06
C GLY A 684 -24.72 -34.20 27.55
N SER A 685 -24.51 -33.15 28.35
CA SER A 685 -24.88 -33.12 29.78
C SER A 685 -26.33 -32.73 30.04
N ALA A 686 -27.10 -32.27 29.05
CA ALA A 686 -28.48 -31.84 29.23
C ALA A 686 -29.44 -32.97 29.68
N SER A 687 -29.02 -34.23 29.64
CA SER A 687 -29.75 -35.39 30.19
C SER A 687 -29.07 -36.02 31.42
N GLN A 688 -28.27 -35.26 32.18
CA GLN A 688 -27.52 -35.72 33.37
C GLN A 688 -27.31 -34.57 34.38
N GLY A 689 -27.32 -34.86 35.68
CA GLY A 689 -27.03 -33.88 36.74
C GLY A 689 -27.92 -32.63 36.67
N GLU A 690 -27.34 -31.45 36.84
CA GLU A 690 -28.02 -30.15 36.69
C GLU A 690 -28.35 -29.77 35.22
N GLY A 691 -27.90 -30.53 34.23
CA GLY A 691 -28.01 -30.19 32.81
C GLY A 691 -26.80 -29.44 32.25
N ALA A 692 -26.96 -28.86 31.05
CA ALA A 692 -25.90 -28.14 30.35
C ALA A 692 -25.89 -26.63 30.70
N PRO A 693 -24.73 -26.01 30.97
CA PRO A 693 -24.64 -24.57 31.26
C PRO A 693 -24.86 -23.73 30.00
N VAL A 694 -25.15 -22.44 30.16
CA VAL A 694 -25.19 -21.49 29.03
C VAL A 694 -23.77 -21.25 28.48
N PRO A 695 -23.52 -21.38 27.16
CA PRO A 695 -22.22 -21.08 26.56
C PRO A 695 -21.83 -19.61 26.71
N ALA A 696 -20.58 -19.32 27.07
CA ALA A 696 -20.07 -17.96 27.25
C ALA A 696 -20.28 -17.06 26.01
N GLN A 697 -20.06 -17.59 24.80
CA GLN A 697 -20.32 -16.89 23.53
C GLN A 697 -21.79 -16.52 23.28
N ILE A 698 -22.74 -17.20 23.96
CA ILE A 698 -24.18 -16.89 23.94
C ILE A 698 -24.54 -15.94 25.07
N ALA A 699 -23.92 -16.12 26.25
CA ALA A 699 -23.99 -15.15 27.34
C ALA A 699 -23.55 -13.75 26.88
N ASP A 700 -22.41 -13.62 26.20
CA ASP A 700 -21.89 -12.36 25.65
C ASP A 700 -22.88 -11.66 24.69
N GLN A 701 -23.68 -12.44 23.94
CA GLN A 701 -24.69 -11.91 23.01
C GLN A 701 -26.02 -11.51 23.69
N LEU A 702 -26.25 -11.94 24.93
CA LEU A 702 -27.47 -11.69 25.69
C LEU A 702 -27.24 -10.67 26.82
N ARG A 703 -26.06 -10.66 27.44
CA ARG A 703 -25.71 -9.85 28.61
C ARG A 703 -25.94 -8.37 28.35
N GLY A 704 -26.60 -7.69 29.30
CA GLY A 704 -26.95 -6.28 29.20
C GLY A 704 -28.13 -5.96 28.27
N ARG A 705 -28.75 -6.96 27.62
CA ARG A 705 -30.00 -6.76 26.87
C ARG A 705 -31.21 -6.93 27.77
N GLU A 706 -32.15 -6.01 27.63
CA GLU A 706 -33.44 -6.05 28.29
C GLU A 706 -34.44 -6.95 27.54
N PHE A 707 -35.18 -7.76 28.28
CA PHE A 707 -36.25 -8.61 27.76
C PHE A 707 -37.52 -8.41 28.58
N ARG A 708 -38.64 -8.19 27.89
CA ARG A 708 -39.98 -7.95 28.47
C ARG A 708 -40.56 -9.07 29.36
N ASN A 709 -39.94 -10.25 29.35
CA ASN A 709 -40.24 -11.43 30.17
C ASN A 709 -39.27 -12.58 29.86
N PHE A 710 -39.22 -13.62 30.70
CA PHE A 710 -38.38 -14.79 30.51
C PHE A 710 -38.69 -15.54 29.19
N ARG A 711 -39.94 -15.47 28.72
CA ARG A 711 -40.31 -16.01 27.40
C ARG A 711 -39.56 -15.29 26.26
N ALA A 712 -39.49 -13.97 26.28
CA ALA A 712 -38.74 -13.19 25.28
C ALA A 712 -37.22 -13.44 25.38
N PHE A 713 -36.69 -13.61 26.59
CA PHE A 713 -35.31 -14.06 26.81
C PHE A 713 -35.07 -15.45 26.17
N ARG A 714 -35.93 -16.44 26.45
CA ARG A 714 -35.87 -17.79 25.84
C ARG A 714 -35.97 -17.75 24.32
N GLU A 715 -36.84 -16.91 23.77
CA GLU A 715 -37.00 -16.72 22.32
C GLU A 715 -35.76 -16.07 21.67
N ALA A 716 -34.97 -15.29 22.42
CA ALA A 716 -33.71 -14.71 21.96
C ALA A 716 -32.51 -15.63 22.16
N PHE A 717 -32.47 -16.39 23.27
CA PHE A 717 -31.45 -17.39 23.57
C PHE A 717 -31.34 -18.43 22.45
N TRP A 718 -32.48 -19.02 22.05
CA TRP A 718 -32.47 -20.02 20.98
C TRP A 718 -32.11 -19.44 19.61
N LYS A 719 -32.35 -18.14 19.36
CA LYS A 719 -31.89 -17.48 18.12
C LYS A 719 -30.37 -17.30 18.13
N ALA A 720 -29.80 -16.81 19.21
CA ALA A 720 -28.34 -16.69 19.35
C ALA A 720 -27.63 -18.05 19.16
N VAL A 721 -28.18 -19.13 19.74
CA VAL A 721 -27.69 -20.52 19.54
C VAL A 721 -27.81 -21.00 18.08
N ALA A 722 -28.76 -20.46 17.30
CA ALA A 722 -28.96 -20.81 15.89
C ALA A 722 -28.16 -19.94 14.89
N ASP A 723 -27.66 -18.79 15.34
CA ASP A 723 -26.82 -17.88 14.56
C ASP A 723 -25.32 -18.08 14.86
N ASP A 724 -24.96 -18.67 16.01
CA ASP A 724 -23.64 -19.25 16.28
C ASP A 724 -23.39 -20.50 15.42
N SER A 725 -22.32 -20.47 14.61
CA SER A 725 -22.01 -21.53 13.63
C SER A 725 -21.45 -22.82 14.24
N GLU A 726 -20.83 -22.76 15.42
CA GLU A 726 -20.29 -23.94 16.11
C GLU A 726 -21.41 -24.67 16.85
N LEU A 727 -22.26 -23.93 17.58
CA LEU A 727 -23.36 -24.49 18.35
C LEU A 727 -24.50 -24.99 17.44
N VAL A 728 -24.90 -24.24 16.40
CA VAL A 728 -25.97 -24.70 15.50
C VAL A 728 -25.63 -25.98 14.75
N SER A 729 -24.33 -26.26 14.53
CA SER A 729 -23.84 -27.48 13.86
C SER A 729 -24.21 -28.77 14.58
N GLN A 730 -24.51 -28.69 15.88
CA GLN A 730 -24.86 -29.83 16.74
C GLN A 730 -26.34 -30.26 16.58
N PHE A 731 -27.13 -29.52 15.80
CA PHE A 731 -28.57 -29.72 15.64
C PHE A 731 -28.95 -30.16 14.22
N ASN A 732 -30.01 -30.97 14.11
CA ASN A 732 -30.62 -31.27 12.81
C ASN A 732 -31.41 -30.06 12.26
N ASN A 733 -31.63 -30.03 10.94
CA ASN A 733 -32.30 -28.93 10.24
C ASN A 733 -33.64 -28.51 10.83
N SER A 734 -34.44 -29.45 11.36
CA SER A 734 -35.74 -29.14 11.98
C SER A 734 -35.59 -28.43 13.33
N SER A 735 -34.63 -28.88 14.15
CA SER A 735 -34.26 -28.18 15.39
C SER A 735 -33.67 -26.80 15.11
N ALA A 736 -32.77 -26.67 14.13
CA ALA A 736 -32.19 -25.40 13.73
C ALA A 736 -33.25 -24.40 13.20
N PHE A 737 -34.23 -24.88 12.42
CA PHE A 737 -35.34 -24.06 11.95
C PHE A 737 -36.24 -23.58 13.10
N GLU A 738 -36.58 -24.45 14.05
CA GLU A 738 -37.34 -24.06 15.24
C GLU A 738 -36.59 -23.01 16.08
N MET A 739 -35.28 -23.19 16.27
CA MET A 739 -34.42 -22.23 17.00
C MET A 739 -34.36 -20.85 16.34
N LYS A 740 -34.25 -20.77 15.00
CA LYS A 740 -34.34 -19.48 14.27
C LYS A 740 -35.70 -18.79 14.43
N ASN A 741 -36.76 -19.56 14.65
CA ASN A 741 -38.08 -19.02 15.01
C ASN A 741 -38.23 -18.73 16.52
N GLY A 742 -37.16 -18.83 17.32
CA GLY A 742 -37.16 -18.59 18.77
C GLY A 742 -37.73 -19.74 19.61
N ARG A 743 -37.88 -20.93 19.04
CA ARG A 743 -38.46 -22.10 19.71
C ARG A 743 -37.37 -23.09 20.09
N ALA A 744 -37.51 -23.73 21.25
CA ALA A 744 -36.56 -24.73 21.70
C ALA A 744 -36.39 -25.91 20.72
N PRO A 745 -35.19 -26.47 20.56
CA PRO A 745 -34.92 -27.62 19.69
C PRO A 745 -35.51 -28.92 20.25
N PHE A 746 -35.69 -29.93 19.41
CA PHE A 746 -36.25 -31.23 19.81
C PHE A 746 -35.25 -32.14 20.53
N VAL A 747 -35.70 -32.84 21.58
CA VAL A 747 -34.89 -33.89 22.27
C VAL A 747 -35.01 -35.26 21.58
N ARG A 748 -34.07 -36.17 21.88
CA ARG A 748 -34.10 -37.58 21.45
C ARG A 748 -35.38 -38.25 21.99
N LYS A 749 -35.89 -39.28 21.30
CA LYS A 749 -37.17 -39.92 21.69
C LYS A 749 -37.20 -40.48 23.12
N ILE A 750 -36.05 -40.89 23.66
CA ILE A 750 -35.89 -41.50 24.99
C ILE A 750 -35.92 -40.49 26.16
N ASP A 751 -35.77 -39.19 25.88
CA ASP A 751 -35.72 -38.13 26.90
C ASP A 751 -37.03 -37.31 26.97
N ARG A 752 -38.08 -37.79 26.30
CA ARG A 752 -39.40 -37.14 26.19
C ARG A 752 -40.32 -37.61 27.31
N VAL A 753 -41.18 -36.72 27.79
CA VAL A 753 -42.19 -37.02 28.82
C VAL A 753 -43.56 -36.55 28.30
N GLY A 754 -44.40 -37.49 27.90
CA GLY A 754 -45.71 -37.19 27.30
C GLY A 754 -45.60 -36.24 26.10
N GLY A 755 -46.21 -35.04 26.23
CA GLY A 755 -46.15 -33.98 25.21
C GLY A 755 -44.86 -33.14 25.22
N GLN A 756 -43.99 -33.27 26.23
CA GLN A 756 -42.73 -32.54 26.31
C GLN A 756 -41.68 -33.21 25.41
N VAL A 757 -41.41 -32.57 24.26
CA VAL A 757 -40.58 -33.12 23.17
C VAL A 757 -39.38 -32.24 22.79
N LYS A 758 -39.10 -31.20 23.56
CA LYS A 758 -38.09 -30.16 23.31
C LYS A 758 -37.21 -29.94 24.55
N PHE A 759 -36.07 -29.29 24.38
CA PHE A 759 -35.22 -28.89 25.50
C PHE A 759 -35.87 -27.75 26.30
N GLU A 760 -35.62 -27.73 27.60
CA GLU A 760 -36.23 -26.80 28.55
C GLU A 760 -35.14 -25.98 29.26
N LEU A 761 -35.48 -24.77 29.72
CA LEU A 761 -34.56 -23.89 30.44
C LEU A 761 -34.93 -23.92 31.93
N HIS A 762 -34.10 -24.60 32.72
CA HIS A 762 -34.22 -24.76 34.16
C HIS A 762 -33.42 -23.68 34.89
N HIS A 763 -33.78 -23.41 36.15
CA HIS A 763 -33.09 -22.46 37.04
C HIS A 763 -32.48 -23.22 38.21
N SER A 764 -31.15 -23.32 38.30
CA SER A 764 -30.42 -24.10 39.33
C SER A 764 -30.76 -23.61 40.75
N VAL A 765 -30.82 -22.30 40.96
CA VAL A 765 -31.48 -21.68 42.11
C VAL A 765 -32.90 -21.37 41.69
N TYR A 766 -33.86 -22.06 42.31
CA TYR A 766 -35.28 -21.85 42.05
C TYR A 766 -35.70 -20.40 42.29
N ILE A 767 -36.52 -19.85 41.38
CA ILE A 767 -37.05 -18.48 41.44
C ILE A 767 -37.82 -18.23 42.73
N SER A 768 -38.57 -19.23 43.22
CA SER A 768 -39.30 -19.23 44.51
C SER A 768 -38.39 -19.27 45.75
N ARG A 769 -37.09 -19.56 45.58
CA ARG A 769 -36.03 -19.45 46.58
C ARG A 769 -35.11 -18.23 46.31
N GLY A 770 -35.63 -17.23 45.57
CA GLY A 770 -34.94 -15.97 45.28
C GLY A 770 -34.07 -15.96 44.02
N GLY A 771 -33.88 -17.10 43.34
CA GLY A 771 -32.99 -17.22 42.19
C GLY A 771 -33.32 -16.26 41.03
N GLU A 772 -32.29 -15.70 40.40
CA GLU A 772 -32.47 -14.69 39.37
C GLU A 772 -32.96 -15.27 38.04
N VAL A 773 -33.85 -14.52 37.39
CA VAL A 773 -34.72 -15.02 36.32
C VAL A 773 -34.00 -15.03 34.97
N MET A 774 -33.14 -14.04 34.71
CA MET A 774 -32.43 -13.85 33.44
C MET A 774 -30.90 -13.85 33.62
N ASP A 775 -30.42 -14.29 34.78
CA ASP A 775 -29.01 -14.64 34.98
C ASP A 775 -28.71 -15.95 34.26
N VAL A 776 -27.85 -15.90 33.24
CA VAL A 776 -27.47 -17.07 32.46
C VAL A 776 -26.64 -18.08 33.26
N ASP A 777 -25.99 -17.65 34.35
CA ASP A 777 -25.24 -18.55 35.25
C ASP A 777 -26.18 -19.34 36.16
N ASN A 778 -27.40 -18.82 36.40
CA ASN A 778 -28.49 -19.53 37.06
C ASN A 778 -29.26 -20.48 36.10
N VAL A 779 -29.12 -20.32 34.77
CA VAL A 779 -29.87 -21.10 33.78
C VAL A 779 -29.12 -22.37 33.34
N ARG A 780 -29.87 -23.47 33.19
CA ARG A 780 -29.40 -24.75 32.63
C ARG A 780 -30.32 -25.22 31.50
N VAL A 781 -29.74 -25.81 30.46
CA VAL A 781 -30.49 -26.51 29.41
C VAL A 781 -30.65 -27.97 29.82
N VAL A 782 -31.89 -28.43 29.95
CA VAL A 782 -32.24 -29.80 30.37
C VAL A 782 -33.16 -30.48 29.36
N THR A 783 -33.17 -31.81 29.34
CA THR A 783 -34.24 -32.59 28.72
C THR A 783 -35.44 -32.70 29.66
N PRO A 784 -36.69 -32.84 29.17
CA PRO A 784 -37.88 -32.95 30.01
C PRO A 784 -37.78 -34.09 31.04
N LYS A 785 -37.21 -35.24 30.63
CA LYS A 785 -36.97 -36.36 31.53
C LYS A 785 -36.00 -36.02 32.67
N GLN A 786 -34.93 -35.26 32.39
CA GLN A 786 -33.99 -34.83 33.43
C GLN A 786 -34.58 -33.72 34.30
N HIS A 787 -35.37 -32.82 33.71
CA HIS A 787 -36.06 -31.77 34.45
C HIS A 787 -37.02 -32.34 35.50
N GLY A 788 -37.84 -33.32 35.12
CA GLY A 788 -38.69 -34.05 36.06
C GLY A 788 -37.91 -34.84 37.12
N ALA A 789 -36.74 -35.38 36.78
CA ALA A 789 -35.89 -36.08 37.74
C ALA A 789 -35.34 -35.13 38.82
N ILE A 790 -34.81 -33.96 38.42
CA ILE A 790 -34.29 -32.93 39.34
C ILE A 790 -35.35 -32.49 40.36
N HIS A 791 -36.60 -32.28 39.92
CA HIS A 791 -37.71 -31.93 40.82
C HIS A 791 -38.20 -33.11 41.68
N SER A 792 -37.89 -34.36 41.34
CA SER A 792 -38.29 -35.55 42.11
C SER A 792 -37.26 -36.03 43.14
N GLU A 793 -36.03 -35.52 43.08
CA GLU A 793 -34.92 -35.83 44.01
C GLU A 793 -34.61 -34.64 44.95
N GLY A 794 -35.46 -33.60 44.98
CA GLY A 794 -35.18 -32.29 45.58
C GLY A 794 -36.05 -31.84 46.77
N ASP A 795 -36.89 -32.75 47.31
CA ASP A 795 -37.71 -32.57 48.52
C ASP A 795 -37.06 -33.26 49.75
#